data_AF-A0A1C4ZQG0-F1
#
_entry.id   AF-A0A1C4ZQG0-F1
#
_cell.length_a   1.000
_cell.length_b   1.000
_cell.length_c   1.000
_cell.angle_alpha   90.00
_cell.angle_beta   90.00
_cell.angle_gamma   90.00
#
_symmetry.space_group_name_H-M   'P 1'
#
loop_
_entity.id
_entity.type
_entity.pdbx_description
1 polymer ?
#
loop_
_entity_poly.entity_id
_entity_poly.type
_entity_poly.pdbx_seq_one_letter_code
_entity_poly.pdbx_strand_id
1 'polypeptide(L)'
;MERSEPTTRRTLLRASGLGGLALAGTTLAFSPTPAASAAPTESGTGAAPLSPGRDAVFHVPTVAALLGLDPTRIDDGQLVHVDGHHAAGDGGARLVRWSASSTTAGNGGTVLSPYGDRPGAGRWLQVHDGVVEFRHFGIFDARTPADAALDAMVNDPTVHRIEAHSDLHFVKRHRFTRSDLTLDFGGHTMSTKGIENAGQDDPFAAVLFFRGTVTDQVHTHKLTEVVREGWDSFQVGDSSAFAVGQWYAVEVNQLAGRWEKELQKLVQVTQIVDGTHIRINYKNGWELAAGRTLTWTRVEPVSRVHVRNLVFTGNGADQYTGSHPLAYEYAVHCDATDIDATGSFWPVIMRRWSTYFHTARCTLTNPTSVTWGGAGYLTQQIYCLYGHVEDCRTSNARHLNDWTASAYCYVTNCHGDGDDQGPFVTHGQYEHDLVYTGNSGLMTFANSGAAWGSAAKRITVRKHVCSWFVARVKVTDLTLEDVQVIRKDGLAGSGMIWVNADGIQMRGCSADDTLIVSQASNRSGRPNIIEGCAFRLAARATAVVQPNVTVPVHLVRTTITGLDGHTFDGTGALHLTDVTLTGAAGAAPIVVKAAETRISGGTLTDTGIRLAGAADQRLTVGGGAVLRGTNAAKALLSRGAAGGTVRWELGGYLSVAADADTAHVVVESGRNRYSAVGTQFSGGRLRLTDAGFGEGSYLHHTGCVEEDVDRTLPAAGPQIRDAGNLTV
;
A
#
# COMPACT_ATOMS: atom_id res chain seq x y z
N MET A 1 -34.50 14.23 -52.60
CA MET A 1 -33.93 15.03 -51.50
C MET A 1 -33.06 14.07 -50.71
N GLU A 2 -31.77 14.14 -51.01
CA GLU A 2 -30.75 13.12 -50.76
C GLU A 2 -30.45 12.94 -49.28
N ARG A 3 -30.28 11.69 -48.86
CA ARG A 3 -29.68 11.30 -47.59
C ARG A 3 -28.31 10.70 -47.89
N SER A 4 -27.25 11.40 -47.50
CA SER A 4 -25.87 10.93 -47.56
C SER A 4 -25.49 10.25 -46.24
N GLU A 5 -25.20 8.95 -46.31
CA GLU A 5 -24.48 8.17 -45.29
C GLU A 5 -23.02 7.89 -45.78
N PRO A 6 -22.11 7.44 -44.90
CA PRO A 6 -20.73 7.88 -44.84
C PRO A 6 -19.73 7.02 -45.62
N THR A 7 -18.64 7.65 -46.04
CA THR A 7 -17.54 7.07 -46.83
C THR A 7 -16.68 6.11 -46.00
N THR A 8 -16.68 4.84 -46.38
CA THR A 8 -15.90 3.75 -45.79
C THR A 8 -14.50 3.59 -46.41
N ARG A 9 -13.46 3.60 -45.57
CA ARG A 9 -12.27 2.70 -45.43
C ARG A 9 -11.63 1.96 -46.64
N ARG A 10 -11.82 2.37 -47.90
CA ARG A 10 -11.28 1.64 -49.08
C ARG A 10 -10.40 2.45 -50.03
N THR A 11 -9.83 3.57 -49.58
CA THR A 11 -8.90 4.41 -50.37
C THR A 11 -7.51 4.57 -49.72
N LEU A 12 -7.09 3.61 -48.89
CA LEU A 12 -5.82 3.65 -48.14
C LEU A 12 -4.92 2.42 -48.34
N LEU A 13 -5.16 1.62 -49.39
CA LEU A 13 -4.37 0.42 -49.72
C LEU A 13 -4.16 0.31 -51.23
N ARG A 14 -3.33 1.21 -51.78
CA ARG A 14 -2.64 1.07 -53.08
C ARG A 14 -1.31 1.83 -53.03
N ALA A 15 -0.37 1.38 -52.18
CA ALA A 15 1.04 1.74 -52.26
C ALA A 15 1.95 0.73 -51.53
N SER A 16 1.55 -0.55 -51.52
CA SER A 16 2.33 -1.61 -50.89
C SER A 16 2.05 -2.94 -51.59
N GLY A 17 2.89 -3.26 -52.58
CA GLY A 17 3.03 -4.60 -53.16
C GLY A 17 4.52 -4.94 -53.16
N LEU A 18 4.94 -5.89 -52.31
CA LEU A 18 5.21 -7.31 -52.64
C LEU A 18 6.64 -7.46 -53.21
N GLY A 19 7.48 -8.40 -52.79
CA GLY A 19 7.33 -9.55 -51.89
C GLY A 19 8.69 -10.27 -51.80
N GLY A 20 8.91 -11.03 -50.74
CA GLY A 20 10.14 -11.83 -50.57
C GLY A 20 10.06 -13.19 -51.25
N LEU A 21 11.23 -13.78 -51.54
CA LEU A 21 11.55 -15.18 -51.23
C LEU A 21 13.05 -15.44 -51.45
N ALA A 22 13.64 -16.24 -50.57
CA ALA A 22 15.02 -16.76 -50.66
C ALA A 22 15.01 -18.23 -51.10
N LEU A 23 16.00 -18.65 -51.90
CA LEU A 23 16.70 -19.95 -51.77
C LEU A 23 17.88 -20.11 -52.78
N ALA A 24 19.06 -20.28 -52.19
CA ALA A 24 20.22 -21.12 -52.55
C ALA A 24 20.72 -21.29 -54.01
N GLY A 25 21.96 -20.83 -54.23
CA GLY A 25 23.11 -21.70 -54.56
C GLY A 25 23.48 -21.93 -56.02
N THR A 26 24.50 -21.24 -56.53
CA THR A 26 25.79 -21.84 -56.99
C THR A 26 26.73 -20.78 -57.55
N THR A 27 28.01 -21.03 -57.29
CA THR A 27 29.22 -20.26 -57.59
C THR A 27 29.47 -20.01 -59.08
N LEU A 28 30.03 -18.85 -59.43
CA LEU A 28 31.17 -18.74 -60.36
C LEU A 28 31.86 -17.39 -60.18
N ALA A 29 33.19 -17.46 -60.09
CA ALA A 29 34.13 -16.41 -59.75
C ALA A 29 34.27 -15.33 -60.83
N PHE A 30 34.65 -14.11 -60.44
CA PHE A 30 35.83 -13.37 -60.92
C PHE A 30 35.90 -12.00 -60.20
N SER A 31 36.91 -11.85 -59.34
CA SER A 31 37.53 -10.56 -58.99
C SER A 31 38.93 -10.53 -59.68
N PRO A 32 39.71 -9.42 -59.78
CA PRO A 32 39.52 -8.12 -59.10
C PRO A 32 39.94 -6.84 -59.90
N THR A 33 39.73 -5.68 -59.25
CA THR A 33 40.57 -4.43 -59.24
C THR A 33 40.39 -3.37 -60.37
N PRO A 34 40.78 -2.07 -60.15
CA PRO A 34 39.83 -1.01 -59.80
C PRO A 34 39.98 0.24 -60.70
N ALA A 35 39.09 1.21 -60.59
CA ALA A 35 39.33 2.59 -61.04
C ALA A 35 38.57 3.51 -60.08
N ALA A 36 39.25 4.16 -59.15
CA ALA A 36 40.04 5.39 -59.31
C ALA A 36 39.24 6.56 -58.73
N SER A 37 39.79 7.06 -57.63
CA SER A 37 39.51 8.31 -56.95
C SER A 37 39.29 9.48 -57.91
N ALA A 38 38.28 10.30 -57.61
CA ALA A 38 38.35 11.74 -57.82
C ALA A 38 38.10 12.41 -56.47
N ALA A 39 39.16 13.05 -55.98
CA ALA A 39 39.20 13.87 -54.78
C ALA A 39 38.50 15.23 -55.02
N PRO A 40 38.34 16.07 -53.97
CA PRO A 40 37.32 17.11 -53.87
C PRO A 40 37.71 18.38 -54.63
N THR A 41 36.70 19.12 -55.10
CA THR A 41 36.89 20.51 -55.52
C THR A 41 36.24 21.46 -54.52
N GLU A 42 36.94 22.57 -54.37
CA GLU A 42 36.94 23.53 -53.29
C GLU A 42 35.65 24.36 -53.13
N SER A 43 35.57 24.95 -51.93
CA SER A 43 34.88 26.18 -51.53
C SER A 43 34.14 26.95 -52.63
N GLY A 44 32.81 26.84 -52.60
CA GLY A 44 31.89 27.78 -53.25
C GLY A 44 31.01 28.45 -52.21
N THR A 45 31.46 29.59 -51.70
CA THR A 45 30.60 30.60 -51.08
C THR A 45 29.68 31.18 -52.15
N GLY A 46 28.43 30.73 -52.17
CA GLY A 46 27.43 31.26 -53.11
C GLY A 46 26.04 30.75 -52.77
N ALA A 47 25.28 31.57 -52.03
CA ALA A 47 23.84 31.38 -51.89
C ALA A 47 23.20 31.35 -53.30
N ALA A 48 22.63 30.21 -53.67
CA ALA A 48 21.83 30.10 -54.88
C ALA A 48 20.60 31.03 -54.78
N PRO A 49 20.15 31.67 -55.87
CA PRO A 49 18.97 32.53 -55.83
C PRO A 49 17.71 31.72 -55.54
N LEU A 50 16.92 32.18 -54.58
CA LEU A 50 15.60 31.66 -54.26
C LEU A 50 14.63 31.95 -55.40
N SER A 51 14.11 30.90 -56.06
CA SER A 51 12.75 30.84 -56.64
C SER A 51 12.49 29.42 -57.18
N PRO A 52 11.57 28.66 -56.59
CA PRO A 52 10.30 28.42 -57.30
C PRO A 52 9.05 28.25 -56.39
N GLY A 53 7.90 28.73 -56.87
CA GLY A 53 6.52 28.32 -56.54
C GLY A 53 6.09 28.32 -55.07
N ARG A 54 4.99 29.04 -54.76
CA ARG A 54 4.32 29.12 -53.44
C ARG A 54 4.00 27.78 -52.72
N ASP A 55 4.21 26.63 -53.36
CA ASP A 55 3.75 25.30 -52.91
C ASP A 55 4.89 24.28 -52.64
N ALA A 56 6.17 24.66 -52.74
CA ALA A 56 7.29 23.74 -52.48
C ALA A 56 7.78 23.79 -51.02
N VAL A 57 7.91 22.63 -50.37
CA VAL A 57 8.61 22.51 -49.08
C VAL A 57 10.11 22.55 -49.35
N PHE A 58 10.81 23.54 -48.78
CA PHE A 58 12.27 23.62 -48.88
C PHE A 58 12.92 22.60 -47.95
N HIS A 59 14.06 22.04 -48.34
CA HIS A 59 14.84 21.14 -47.48
C HIS A 59 16.17 21.79 -47.11
N VAL A 60 16.54 21.66 -45.84
CA VAL A 60 17.87 22.04 -45.34
C VAL A 60 18.42 20.92 -44.45
N PRO A 61 19.73 20.64 -44.49
CA PRO A 61 20.29 19.46 -43.83
C PRO A 61 20.30 19.58 -42.30
N THR A 62 20.37 20.79 -41.74
CA THR A 62 20.56 21.03 -40.30
C THR A 62 19.89 22.32 -39.84
N VAL A 63 19.75 22.49 -38.52
CA VAL A 63 19.28 23.73 -37.89
C VAL A 63 20.22 24.89 -38.19
N ALA A 64 21.54 24.64 -38.16
CA ALA A 64 22.51 25.67 -38.51
C ALA A 64 22.32 26.18 -39.95
N ALA A 65 22.02 25.28 -40.90
CA ALA A 65 21.72 25.66 -42.28
C ALA A 65 20.39 26.44 -42.39
N LEU A 66 19.36 26.04 -41.64
CA LEU A 66 18.09 26.78 -41.55
C LEU A 66 18.31 28.21 -41.04
N LEU A 67 19.07 28.37 -39.96
CA LEU A 67 19.34 29.67 -39.34
C LEU A 67 20.26 30.56 -40.19
N GLY A 68 20.99 29.98 -41.15
CA GLY A 68 21.80 30.70 -42.12
C GLY A 68 21.03 31.24 -43.34
N LEU A 69 19.74 30.90 -43.48
CA LEU A 69 18.90 31.46 -44.54
C LEU A 69 18.68 32.96 -44.34
N ASP A 70 18.67 33.73 -45.43
CA ASP A 70 18.38 35.17 -45.40
C ASP A 70 16.89 35.42 -45.12
N PRO A 71 16.52 35.93 -43.93
CA PRO A 71 15.11 36.12 -43.55
C PRO A 71 14.36 37.11 -44.44
N THR A 72 15.07 38.02 -45.14
CA THR A 72 14.46 39.01 -46.02
C THR A 72 13.89 38.41 -47.31
N ARG A 73 14.24 37.16 -47.61
CA ARG A 73 13.83 36.43 -48.80
C ARG A 73 12.87 35.28 -48.50
N ILE A 74 12.34 35.22 -47.29
CA ILE A 74 11.45 34.16 -46.83
C ILE A 74 10.06 34.74 -46.64
N ASP A 75 9.10 34.22 -47.39
CA ASP A 75 7.70 34.61 -47.25
C ASP A 75 7.13 34.14 -45.91
N ASP A 76 6.26 34.95 -45.30
CA ASP A 76 5.55 34.55 -44.08
C ASP A 76 4.72 33.29 -44.33
N GLY A 77 4.83 32.32 -43.42
CA GLY A 77 4.19 31.00 -43.57
C GLY A 77 4.99 29.98 -44.38
N GLN A 78 6.16 30.32 -44.93
CA GLN A 78 6.99 29.37 -45.67
C GLN A 78 7.35 28.15 -44.83
N LEU A 79 7.16 26.96 -45.39
CA LEU A 79 7.51 25.68 -44.77
C LEU A 79 8.90 25.22 -45.21
N VAL A 80 9.68 24.73 -44.24
CA VAL A 80 11.00 24.13 -44.47
C VAL A 80 11.09 22.82 -43.69
N HIS A 81 11.46 21.74 -44.37
CA HIS A 81 11.87 20.49 -43.76
C HIS A 81 13.35 20.56 -43.39
N VAL A 82 13.64 20.34 -42.11
CA VAL A 82 15.01 20.21 -41.60
C VAL A 82 15.30 18.73 -41.45
N ASP A 83 16.33 18.22 -42.12
CA ASP A 83 16.61 16.78 -42.18
C ASP A 83 17.26 16.23 -40.89
N GLY A 84 17.70 17.10 -39.97
CA GLY A 84 18.25 16.75 -38.65
C GLY A 84 18.64 17.98 -37.83
N HIS A 85 19.02 17.82 -36.55
CA HIS A 85 19.39 18.96 -35.72
C HIS A 85 20.83 19.45 -36.02
N HIS A 86 21.82 18.59 -35.79
CA HIS A 86 23.24 18.83 -36.05
C HIS A 86 23.73 18.21 -37.35
N ALA A 87 23.15 17.08 -37.77
CA ALA A 87 23.47 16.39 -39.01
C ALA A 87 22.20 15.78 -39.62
N ALA A 88 22.12 15.74 -40.96
CA ALA A 88 21.00 15.11 -41.64
C ALA A 88 20.86 13.64 -41.19
N GLY A 89 19.65 13.23 -40.79
CA GLY A 89 19.37 11.87 -40.32
C GLY A 89 19.75 11.57 -38.87
N ASP A 90 20.14 12.56 -38.06
CA ASP A 90 20.44 12.36 -36.63
C ASP A 90 19.20 12.07 -35.76
N GLY A 91 18.00 12.13 -36.35
CA GLY A 91 16.73 11.91 -35.67
C GLY A 91 16.07 13.21 -35.16
N GLY A 92 16.71 14.37 -35.30
CA GLY A 92 16.13 15.69 -34.99
C GLY A 92 15.36 16.32 -36.16
N ALA A 93 14.96 15.51 -37.15
CA ALA A 93 14.27 15.97 -38.35
C ALA A 93 12.89 16.54 -38.01
N ARG A 94 12.51 17.66 -38.62
CA ARG A 94 11.24 18.33 -38.33
C ARG A 94 10.83 19.30 -39.41
N LEU A 95 9.53 19.58 -39.48
CA LEU A 95 8.98 20.66 -40.27
C LEU A 95 8.94 21.95 -39.45
N VAL A 96 9.36 23.06 -40.03
CA VAL A 96 9.26 24.40 -39.43
C VAL A 96 8.54 25.35 -40.38
N ARG A 97 7.88 26.36 -39.80
CA ARG A 97 7.19 27.43 -40.51
C ARG A 97 7.80 28.77 -40.16
N TRP A 98 8.06 29.61 -41.16
CA TRP A 98 8.48 30.99 -40.93
C TRP A 98 7.30 31.83 -40.41
N SER A 99 7.55 32.60 -39.36
CA SER A 99 6.63 33.61 -38.84
C SER A 99 7.36 34.95 -38.74
N ALA A 100 7.18 35.79 -39.76
CA ALA A 100 7.88 37.07 -39.93
C ALA A 100 7.59 38.06 -38.80
N SER A 101 6.40 37.98 -38.18
CA SER A 101 5.98 38.86 -37.09
C SER A 101 6.33 38.33 -35.70
N SER A 102 6.75 37.08 -35.56
CA SER A 102 7.00 36.47 -34.25
C SER A 102 8.23 37.09 -33.58
N THR A 103 8.07 37.48 -32.32
CA THR A 103 9.15 37.99 -31.46
C THR A 103 9.47 37.03 -30.31
N THR A 104 8.82 35.87 -30.25
CA THR A 104 9.03 34.86 -29.20
C THR A 104 10.51 34.52 -29.06
N ALA A 105 11.06 34.46 -27.85
CA ALA A 105 12.47 34.13 -27.67
C ALA A 105 12.81 32.76 -28.29
N GLY A 106 13.98 32.66 -28.92
CA GLY A 106 14.46 31.37 -29.42
C GLY A 106 14.75 30.43 -28.24
N ASN A 107 14.29 29.18 -28.33
CA ASN A 107 14.50 28.15 -27.30
C ASN A 107 15.34 26.97 -27.80
N GLY A 108 15.82 27.03 -29.04
CA GLY A 108 16.70 26.02 -29.63
C GLY A 108 16.00 24.77 -30.17
N GLY A 109 14.69 24.64 -29.99
CA GLY A 109 13.90 23.50 -30.49
C GLY A 109 12.66 23.96 -31.26
N THR A 110 11.56 24.20 -30.53
CA THR A 110 10.26 24.56 -31.11
C THR A 110 10.20 25.99 -31.64
N VAL A 111 11.06 26.88 -31.14
CA VAL A 111 11.22 28.26 -31.62
C VAL A 111 12.70 28.51 -31.91
N LEU A 112 13.03 28.70 -33.19
CA LEU A 112 14.39 28.97 -33.63
C LEU A 112 14.51 30.41 -34.12
N SER A 113 15.46 31.15 -33.56
CA SER A 113 15.72 32.55 -33.91
C SER A 113 16.97 32.63 -34.80
N PRO A 114 16.86 33.15 -36.04
CA PRO A 114 18.05 33.42 -36.87
C PRO A 114 18.90 34.58 -36.33
N TYR A 115 18.36 35.36 -35.39
CA TYR A 115 19.04 36.50 -34.78
C TYR A 115 19.75 36.16 -33.46
N GLY A 116 19.66 34.91 -32.98
CA GLY A 116 20.11 34.54 -31.64
C GLY A 116 19.41 35.39 -30.57
N ASP A 117 20.20 35.95 -29.65
CA ASP A 117 19.74 36.85 -28.57
C ASP A 117 19.50 38.30 -29.02
N ARG A 118 19.77 38.63 -30.28
CA ARG A 118 19.58 40.00 -30.78
C ARG A 118 18.10 40.31 -30.95
N PRO A 119 17.67 41.56 -30.67
CA PRO A 119 16.29 41.96 -30.91
C PRO A 119 15.96 41.92 -32.41
N GLY A 120 14.83 41.31 -32.76
CA GLY A 120 14.34 41.17 -34.13
C GLY A 120 13.06 40.34 -34.23
N ALA A 121 12.20 40.66 -35.20
CA ALA A 121 11.01 39.88 -35.54
C ALA A 121 11.36 38.84 -36.62
N GLY A 122 10.71 37.67 -36.58
CA GLY A 122 10.98 36.56 -37.48
C GLY A 122 11.45 35.32 -36.70
N ARG A 123 10.62 34.28 -36.64
CA ARG A 123 10.97 32.99 -36.03
C ARG A 123 10.63 31.82 -36.94
N TRP A 124 11.45 30.79 -36.88
CA TRP A 124 11.06 29.46 -37.31
C TRP A 124 10.33 28.77 -36.17
N LEU A 125 9.07 28.46 -36.39
CA LEU A 125 8.21 27.75 -35.43
C LEU A 125 8.08 26.30 -35.88
N GLN A 126 8.39 25.36 -35.02
CA GLN A 126 8.18 23.94 -35.33
C GLN A 126 6.69 23.67 -35.57
N VAL A 127 6.40 22.94 -36.65
CA VAL A 127 5.08 22.41 -36.91
C VAL A 127 5.00 21.03 -36.26
N HIS A 128 4.09 20.87 -35.31
CA HIS A 128 3.85 19.61 -34.61
C HIS A 128 2.35 19.46 -34.29
N ASP A 129 1.94 18.23 -34.03
CA ASP A 129 0.57 17.86 -33.65
C ASP A 129 0.33 17.89 -32.14
N GLY A 130 1.36 18.28 -31.37
CA GLY A 130 1.35 18.29 -29.90
C GLY A 130 2.33 17.30 -29.28
N VAL A 131 3.04 16.53 -30.11
CA VAL A 131 4.17 15.68 -29.70
C VAL A 131 5.51 16.35 -30.05
N VAL A 132 6.39 16.48 -29.07
CA VAL A 132 7.74 17.06 -29.24
C VAL A 132 8.76 16.20 -28.49
N GLU A 133 10.01 16.15 -28.97
CA GLU A 133 11.06 15.33 -28.38
C GLU A 133 12.37 16.10 -28.15
N PHE A 134 13.21 15.57 -27.25
CA PHE A 134 14.48 16.19 -26.84
C PHE A 134 15.49 16.36 -27.99
N ARG A 135 15.46 15.49 -29.00
CA ARG A 135 16.33 15.60 -30.19
C ARG A 135 16.02 16.84 -31.04
N HIS A 136 14.80 17.37 -30.98
CA HIS A 136 14.48 18.66 -31.62
C HIS A 136 15.30 19.81 -31.03
N PHE A 137 15.76 19.69 -29.78
CA PHE A 137 16.59 20.65 -29.06
C PHE A 137 18.10 20.30 -29.12
N GLY A 138 18.50 19.30 -29.91
CA GLY A 138 19.90 18.91 -30.06
C GLY A 138 20.41 17.98 -28.95
N ILE A 139 19.51 17.40 -28.15
CA ILE A 139 19.87 16.47 -27.07
C ILE A 139 19.76 15.04 -27.62
N PHE A 140 20.92 14.41 -27.81
CA PHE A 140 21.05 13.05 -28.34
C PHE A 140 21.68 12.07 -27.36
N ASP A 141 22.12 12.58 -26.20
CA ASP A 141 22.69 11.81 -25.09
C ASP A 141 22.73 12.66 -23.81
N ALA A 142 23.24 12.06 -22.73
CA ALA A 142 23.30 12.66 -21.40
C ALA A 142 24.48 13.64 -21.19
N ARG A 143 25.21 14.07 -22.22
CA ARG A 143 26.34 15.01 -22.05
C ARG A 143 25.89 16.44 -21.83
N THR A 144 24.73 16.81 -22.37
CA THR A 144 24.16 18.17 -22.24
C THR A 144 22.92 18.11 -21.35
N PRO A 145 22.82 18.98 -20.33
CA PRO A 145 21.63 19.04 -19.50
C PRO A 145 20.37 19.35 -20.32
N ALA A 146 19.32 18.56 -20.09
CA ALA A 146 18.05 18.60 -20.79
C ALA A 146 17.06 19.60 -20.17
N ASP A 147 17.44 20.29 -19.09
CA ASP A 147 16.59 21.18 -18.30
C ASP A 147 15.89 22.26 -19.14
N ALA A 148 16.63 22.97 -20.00
CA ALA A 148 16.07 24.05 -20.81
C ALA A 148 15.10 23.54 -21.90
N ALA A 149 15.35 22.36 -22.45
CA ALA A 149 14.45 21.72 -23.41
C ALA A 149 13.16 21.27 -22.72
N LEU A 150 13.26 20.69 -21.52
CA LEU A 150 12.09 20.34 -20.72
C LEU A 150 11.26 21.58 -20.39
N ASP A 151 11.88 22.63 -19.87
CA ASP A 151 11.20 23.90 -19.56
C ASP A 151 10.48 24.46 -20.78
N ALA A 152 11.12 24.44 -21.95
CA ALA A 152 10.51 24.91 -23.20
C ALA A 152 9.30 24.08 -23.62
N MET A 153 9.38 22.75 -23.54
CA MET A 153 8.29 21.86 -23.97
C MET A 153 7.12 21.85 -22.97
N VAL A 154 7.37 21.89 -21.66
CA VAL A 154 6.32 21.88 -20.64
C VAL A 154 5.53 23.19 -20.62
N ASN A 155 6.20 24.32 -20.87
CA ASN A 155 5.56 25.64 -20.92
C ASN A 155 4.84 25.94 -22.24
N ASP A 156 4.96 25.07 -23.25
CA ASP A 156 4.20 25.19 -24.49
C ASP A 156 2.80 24.57 -24.32
N PRO A 157 1.72 25.37 -24.31
CA PRO A 157 0.37 24.86 -24.09
C PRO A 157 -0.14 23.99 -25.24
N THR A 158 0.50 24.03 -26.41
CA THR A 158 0.13 23.20 -27.57
C THR A 158 0.75 21.81 -27.51
N VAL A 159 1.73 21.59 -26.62
CA VAL A 159 2.33 20.28 -26.37
C VAL A 159 1.48 19.51 -25.35
N HIS A 160 1.10 18.30 -25.73
CA HIS A 160 0.41 17.34 -24.85
C HIS A 160 1.25 16.09 -24.56
N ARG A 161 2.36 15.88 -25.30
CA ARG A 161 3.28 14.75 -25.09
C ARG A 161 4.73 15.14 -25.39
N ILE A 162 5.61 14.76 -24.48
CA ILE A 162 7.07 14.91 -24.59
C ILE A 162 7.68 13.51 -24.65
N GLU A 163 8.57 13.28 -25.61
CA GLU A 163 9.25 12.00 -25.78
C GLU A 163 10.78 12.10 -25.63
N ALA A 164 11.37 11.11 -24.96
CA ALA A 164 12.80 10.87 -24.98
C ALA A 164 13.14 9.70 -25.91
N HIS A 165 14.22 9.87 -26.67
CA HIS A 165 14.81 8.86 -27.57
C HIS A 165 16.32 8.68 -27.30
N SER A 166 16.78 9.21 -26.18
CA SER A 166 18.16 9.12 -25.69
C SER A 166 18.18 9.28 -24.17
N ASP A 167 19.28 8.88 -23.54
CA ASP A 167 19.50 9.18 -22.13
C ASP A 167 19.55 10.68 -21.89
N LEU A 168 19.00 11.12 -20.76
CA LEU A 168 18.84 12.52 -20.38
C LEU A 168 19.57 12.82 -19.07
N HIS A 169 20.09 14.03 -19.00
CA HIS A 169 20.76 14.55 -17.82
C HIS A 169 20.03 15.78 -17.31
N PHE A 170 19.72 15.82 -16.01
CA PHE A 170 19.09 16.98 -15.38
C PHE A 170 19.93 17.46 -14.20
N VAL A 171 20.13 18.78 -14.15
CA VAL A 171 20.85 19.44 -13.05
C VAL A 171 19.96 20.36 -12.21
N LYS A 172 18.68 20.51 -12.59
CA LYS A 172 17.68 21.27 -11.82
C LYS A 172 16.56 20.40 -11.28
N ARG A 173 15.85 20.93 -10.29
CA ARG A 173 14.61 20.36 -9.73
C ARG A 173 13.43 21.19 -10.24
N HIS A 174 12.68 20.64 -11.17
CA HIS A 174 11.66 21.38 -11.90
C HIS A 174 10.34 21.38 -11.15
N ARG A 175 9.68 22.54 -11.11
CA ARG A 175 8.35 22.68 -10.52
C ARG A 175 7.36 23.23 -11.54
N PHE A 176 6.33 22.44 -11.84
CA PHE A 176 5.34 22.72 -12.87
C PHE A 176 3.92 22.77 -12.31
N THR A 177 3.09 23.65 -12.87
CA THR A 177 1.64 23.72 -12.62
C THR A 177 0.82 23.22 -13.82
N ARG A 178 1.49 22.64 -14.83
CA ARG A 178 0.92 22.21 -16.11
C ARG A 178 0.10 20.93 -15.96
N SER A 179 -1.13 20.95 -16.45
CA SER A 179 -2.02 19.79 -16.62
C SER A 179 -1.96 19.22 -18.04
N ASP A 180 -2.61 18.09 -18.31
CA ASP A 180 -2.80 17.52 -19.65
C ASP A 180 -1.50 17.24 -20.41
N LEU A 181 -0.58 16.52 -19.77
CA LEU A 181 0.77 16.28 -20.30
C LEU A 181 1.23 14.85 -20.06
N THR A 182 1.77 14.21 -21.08
CA THR A 182 2.49 12.93 -20.95
C THR A 182 3.99 13.12 -21.16
N LEU A 183 4.81 12.65 -20.22
CA LEU A 183 6.24 12.51 -20.39
C LEU A 183 6.56 11.03 -20.57
N ASP A 184 7.03 10.69 -21.76
CA ASP A 184 7.35 9.32 -22.16
C ASP A 184 8.86 9.21 -22.38
N PHE A 185 9.55 8.53 -21.46
CA PHE A 185 11.00 8.41 -21.52
C PHE A 185 11.49 7.28 -22.43
N GLY A 186 10.59 6.50 -23.04
CA GLY A 186 10.96 5.50 -24.06
C GLY A 186 11.88 4.38 -23.56
N GLY A 187 12.03 4.20 -22.24
CA GLY A 187 12.99 3.27 -21.63
C GLY A 187 14.39 3.85 -21.43
N HIS A 188 14.57 5.16 -21.64
CA HIS A 188 15.86 5.84 -21.49
C HIS A 188 16.14 6.29 -20.05
N THR A 189 17.43 6.47 -19.78
CA THR A 189 17.93 6.81 -18.44
C THR A 189 17.81 8.30 -18.16
N MET A 190 17.26 8.64 -16.99
CA MET A 190 17.41 9.95 -16.35
C MET A 190 18.54 9.89 -15.33
N SER A 191 19.56 10.73 -15.53
CA SER A 191 20.67 10.91 -14.59
C SER A 191 20.68 12.28 -13.95
N THR A 192 21.06 12.36 -12.67
CA THR A 192 21.02 13.60 -11.87
C THR A 192 22.37 13.97 -11.26
N LYS A 193 23.47 13.68 -11.98
CA LYS A 193 24.82 14.00 -11.53
C LYS A 193 25.01 15.53 -11.41
N GLY A 194 25.28 16.03 -10.21
CA GLY A 194 25.44 17.47 -10.00
C GLY A 194 24.12 18.25 -10.04
N ILE A 195 22.99 17.58 -9.83
CA ILE A 195 21.72 18.23 -9.53
C ILE A 195 21.86 19.16 -8.32
N GLU A 196 21.17 20.28 -8.35
CA GLU A 196 21.10 21.21 -7.22
C GLU A 196 20.61 20.53 -5.93
N ASN A 197 21.01 21.08 -4.79
CA ASN A 197 20.60 20.55 -3.49
C ASN A 197 19.10 20.78 -3.23
N ALA A 198 18.46 19.80 -2.58
CA ALA A 198 17.15 19.95 -1.98
C ALA A 198 17.19 20.85 -0.74
N GLY A 199 16.01 21.30 -0.30
CA GLY A 199 15.85 21.88 1.03
C GLY A 199 16.02 20.85 2.14
N GLN A 200 16.10 21.34 3.39
CA GLN A 200 16.08 20.46 4.56
C GLN A 200 14.74 19.71 4.62
N ASP A 201 14.79 18.39 4.78
CA ASP A 201 13.61 17.50 4.90
C ASP A 201 12.55 17.75 3.80
N ASP A 202 13.01 17.87 2.55
CA ASP A 202 12.17 18.18 1.39
C ASP A 202 12.00 16.97 0.45
N PRO A 203 11.08 16.05 0.74
CA PRO A 203 10.79 14.91 -0.13
C PRO A 203 10.04 15.32 -1.42
N PHE A 204 9.74 16.61 -1.64
CA PHE A 204 9.12 17.10 -2.88
C PHE A 204 10.13 17.73 -3.84
N ALA A 205 11.40 17.77 -3.46
CA ALA A 205 12.50 18.22 -4.31
C ALA A 205 12.79 17.20 -5.43
N ALA A 206 11.79 16.76 -6.20
CA ALA A 206 11.96 15.84 -7.32
C ALA A 206 12.65 16.52 -8.50
N VAL A 207 13.15 15.72 -9.45
CA VAL A 207 13.48 16.26 -10.79
C VAL A 207 12.22 16.83 -11.44
N LEU A 208 11.09 16.11 -11.35
CA LEU A 208 9.80 16.48 -11.89
C LEU A 208 8.78 16.66 -10.75
N PHE A 209 8.50 17.91 -10.36
CA PHE A 209 7.46 18.21 -9.37
C PHE A 209 6.26 18.89 -10.00
N PHE A 210 5.15 18.17 -10.14
CA PHE A 210 3.88 18.72 -10.60
C PHE A 210 3.00 19.09 -9.40
N ARG A 211 2.65 20.37 -9.29
CA ARG A 211 1.91 20.92 -8.16
C ARG A 211 0.71 21.74 -8.61
N GLY A 212 -0.47 21.44 -8.07
CA GLY A 212 -1.65 22.30 -8.20
C GLY A 212 -1.47 23.67 -7.51
N THR A 213 -2.27 24.65 -7.92
CA THR A 213 -2.24 26.00 -7.34
C THR A 213 -3.12 26.03 -6.09
N VAL A 214 -2.52 26.29 -4.94
CA VAL A 214 -3.25 26.61 -3.70
C VAL A 214 -3.60 28.09 -3.73
N THR A 215 -4.88 28.42 -3.55
CA THR A 215 -5.37 29.81 -3.61
C THR A 215 -5.51 30.42 -2.21
N ASP A 216 -5.68 31.73 -2.14
CA ASP A 216 -5.92 32.45 -0.87
C ASP A 216 -7.37 32.28 -0.35
N GLN A 217 -8.25 31.60 -1.10
CA GLN A 217 -9.62 31.36 -0.68
C GLN A 217 -9.64 30.23 0.36
N VAL A 218 -9.80 30.62 1.62
CA VAL A 218 -9.86 29.74 2.79
C VAL A 218 -11.16 29.97 3.54
N HIS A 219 -11.91 28.90 3.78
CA HIS A 219 -13.15 28.93 4.56
C HIS A 219 -12.98 28.08 5.81
N THR A 220 -13.38 28.61 6.96
CA THR A 220 -13.34 27.88 8.23
C THR A 220 -14.73 27.79 8.81
N HIS A 221 -15.16 26.60 9.20
CA HIS A 221 -16.45 26.41 9.86
C HIS A 221 -16.32 25.49 11.07
N LYS A 222 -16.93 25.89 12.19
CA LYS A 222 -17.04 25.06 13.39
C LYS A 222 -18.34 24.28 13.32
N LEU A 223 -18.23 22.96 13.24
CA LEU A 223 -19.37 22.05 13.14
C LEU A 223 -20.34 22.27 14.31
N THR A 224 -21.62 22.45 14.03
CA THR A 224 -22.68 22.51 15.05
C THR A 224 -23.31 21.16 15.30
N GLU A 225 -23.03 20.19 14.43
CA GLU A 225 -23.53 18.82 14.50
C GLU A 225 -22.43 17.81 14.19
N VAL A 226 -22.71 16.54 14.45
CA VAL A 226 -21.78 15.44 14.20
C VAL A 226 -21.76 15.11 12.71
N VAL A 227 -20.58 15.04 12.09
CA VAL A 227 -20.43 14.42 10.77
C VAL A 227 -20.22 12.93 10.98
N ARG A 228 -21.26 12.16 10.67
CA ARG A 228 -21.24 10.70 10.87
C ARG A 228 -20.27 10.03 9.92
N GLU A 229 -19.81 8.87 10.33
CA GLU A 229 -19.09 7.95 9.47
C GLU A 229 -19.92 7.55 8.24
N GLY A 230 -19.26 7.45 7.08
CA GLY A 230 -19.86 7.09 5.80
C GLY A 230 -20.62 8.23 5.10
N TRP A 231 -20.76 9.40 5.75
CA TRP A 231 -21.39 10.57 5.15
C TRP A 231 -20.44 11.32 4.22
N ASP A 232 -21.01 11.94 3.19
CA ASP A 232 -20.32 12.78 2.21
C ASP A 232 -20.83 14.24 2.19
N SER A 233 -21.78 14.56 3.08
CA SER A 233 -22.34 15.90 3.26
C SER A 233 -21.71 16.56 4.49
N PHE A 234 -21.19 17.77 4.31
CA PHE A 234 -20.46 18.51 5.33
C PHE A 234 -21.05 19.90 5.51
N GLN A 235 -21.16 20.32 6.77
CA GLN A 235 -21.58 21.67 7.13
C GLN A 235 -20.44 22.66 6.86
N VAL A 236 -20.77 23.78 6.21
CA VAL A 236 -19.81 24.85 5.85
C VAL A 236 -20.26 26.25 6.28
N GLY A 237 -21.41 26.36 6.97
CA GLY A 237 -21.95 27.62 7.45
C GLY A 237 -22.67 28.41 6.35
N ASP A 238 -21.94 28.81 5.30
CA ASP A 238 -22.48 29.46 4.10
C ASP A 238 -22.01 28.73 2.84
N SER A 239 -22.90 27.97 2.21
CA SER A 239 -22.58 27.18 1.02
C SER A 239 -22.46 28.02 -0.26
N SER A 240 -22.91 29.28 -0.26
CA SER A 240 -22.78 30.18 -1.42
C SER A 240 -21.32 30.52 -1.76
N ALA A 241 -20.42 30.30 -0.80
CA ALA A 241 -18.98 30.48 -0.94
C ALA A 241 -18.26 29.33 -1.67
N PHE A 242 -19.00 28.30 -2.08
CA PHE A 242 -18.53 27.09 -2.77
C PHE A 242 -19.29 26.89 -4.08
N ALA A 243 -18.66 26.24 -5.05
CA ALA A 243 -19.31 25.86 -6.30
C ALA A 243 -19.02 24.39 -6.67
N VAL A 244 -20.00 23.74 -7.31
CA VAL A 244 -19.85 22.38 -7.84
C VAL A 244 -18.68 22.34 -8.83
N GLY A 245 -17.85 21.31 -8.72
CA GLY A 245 -16.67 21.10 -9.54
C GLY A 245 -15.37 21.69 -8.94
N GLN A 246 -15.47 22.58 -7.94
CA GLN A 246 -14.30 23.14 -7.27
C GLN A 246 -13.64 22.14 -6.33
N TRP A 247 -12.32 22.24 -6.20
CA TRP A 247 -11.49 21.38 -5.37
C TRP A 247 -10.99 22.13 -4.13
N TYR A 248 -10.94 21.41 -3.01
CA TYR A 248 -10.49 21.93 -1.74
C TYR A 248 -9.60 20.91 -1.04
N ALA A 249 -8.49 21.38 -0.47
CA ALA A 249 -7.83 20.68 0.61
C ALA A 249 -8.65 20.93 1.88
N VAL A 250 -9.29 19.89 2.41
CA VAL A 250 -10.03 19.95 3.67
C VAL A 250 -9.20 19.36 4.80
N GLU A 251 -9.12 20.08 5.91
CA GLU A 251 -8.48 19.64 7.15
C GLU A 251 -9.38 19.89 8.35
N VAL A 252 -9.34 18.99 9.33
CA VAL A 252 -9.88 19.25 10.67
C VAL A 252 -8.78 19.78 11.59
N ASN A 253 -9.14 20.60 12.57
CA ASN A 253 -8.23 21.03 13.63
C ASN A 253 -7.63 19.83 14.37
N GLN A 254 -6.43 19.94 14.94
CA GLN A 254 -5.78 18.81 15.62
C GLN A 254 -6.55 18.33 16.88
N LEU A 255 -6.46 17.04 17.20
CA LEU A 255 -6.91 16.46 18.47
C LEU A 255 -5.87 16.66 19.57
N ALA A 256 -4.64 16.25 19.28
CA ALA A 256 -3.49 16.37 20.16
C ALA A 256 -2.20 16.51 19.36
N GLY A 257 -1.17 17.06 19.99
CA GLY A 257 0.12 17.30 19.32
C GLY A 257 -0.04 18.15 18.05
N ARG A 258 0.82 17.89 17.06
CA ARG A 258 0.85 18.62 15.78
C ARG A 258 0.12 17.89 14.65
N TRP A 259 0.12 16.56 14.67
CA TRP A 259 -0.22 15.75 13.49
C TRP A 259 -1.55 15.01 13.63
N GLU A 260 -2.06 14.79 14.83
CA GLU A 260 -3.25 13.99 15.03
C GLU A 260 -4.51 14.72 14.52
N LYS A 261 -4.99 14.33 13.33
CA LYS A 261 -6.17 14.87 12.65
C LYS A 261 -6.95 13.74 12.00
N GLU A 262 -8.27 13.73 12.20
CA GLU A 262 -9.16 12.69 11.68
C GLU A 262 -9.48 12.87 10.19
N LEU A 263 -9.34 14.11 9.67
CA LEU A 263 -9.64 14.47 8.29
C LEU A 263 -8.57 15.40 7.71
N GLN A 264 -7.95 14.95 6.62
CA GLN A 264 -7.03 15.69 5.75
C GLN A 264 -7.11 15.08 4.34
N LYS A 265 -7.82 15.70 3.38
CA LYS A 265 -8.08 15.14 2.02
C LYS A 265 -8.27 16.19 0.93
N LEU A 266 -7.81 15.92 -0.30
CA LEU A 266 -8.15 16.74 -1.47
C LEU A 266 -9.49 16.25 -2.02
N VAL A 267 -10.51 17.11 -2.03
CA VAL A 267 -11.88 16.72 -2.37
C VAL A 267 -12.52 17.72 -3.31
N GLN A 268 -13.46 17.25 -4.12
CA GLN A 268 -14.26 18.05 -5.04
C GLN A 268 -15.66 18.23 -4.48
N VAL A 269 -16.20 19.45 -4.56
CA VAL A 269 -17.62 19.72 -4.29
C VAL A 269 -18.46 19.13 -5.42
N THR A 270 -19.34 18.20 -5.10
CA THR A 270 -20.22 17.51 -6.07
C THR A 270 -21.65 18.06 -6.05
N GLN A 271 -22.07 18.70 -4.97
CA GLN A 271 -23.40 19.29 -4.85
C GLN A 271 -23.43 20.40 -3.78
N ILE A 272 -24.20 21.45 -4.03
CA ILE A 272 -24.68 22.36 -2.97
C ILE A 272 -25.99 21.78 -2.44
N VAL A 273 -25.99 21.30 -1.20
CA VAL A 273 -27.12 20.53 -0.63
C VAL A 273 -28.22 21.48 -0.17
N ASP A 274 -27.85 22.51 0.57
CA ASP A 274 -28.69 23.60 1.05
C ASP A 274 -27.80 24.83 1.33
N GLY A 275 -28.34 25.88 1.97
CA GLY A 275 -27.60 27.11 2.28
C GLY A 275 -26.41 26.95 3.23
N THR A 276 -26.26 25.80 3.89
CA THR A 276 -25.26 25.55 4.93
C THR A 276 -24.44 24.26 4.73
N HIS A 277 -24.81 23.43 3.74
CA HIS A 277 -24.17 22.15 3.46
C HIS A 277 -23.70 22.00 2.01
N ILE A 278 -22.57 21.33 1.86
CA ILE A 278 -22.05 20.83 0.57
C ILE A 278 -21.88 19.32 0.62
N ARG A 279 -22.00 18.66 -0.53
CA ARG A 279 -21.58 17.28 -0.71
C ARG A 279 -20.24 17.24 -1.44
N ILE A 280 -19.37 16.31 -1.05
CA ILE A 280 -18.06 16.12 -1.65
C ILE A 280 -17.87 14.69 -2.19
N ASN A 281 -16.87 14.49 -3.05
CA ASN A 281 -16.51 13.19 -3.61
C ASN A 281 -15.73 12.29 -2.62
N TYR A 282 -16.04 12.33 -1.33
CA TYR A 282 -15.40 11.54 -0.29
C TYR A 282 -16.40 11.19 0.81
N LYS A 283 -16.48 9.91 1.15
CA LYS A 283 -17.25 9.43 2.30
C LYS A 283 -16.35 9.35 3.52
N ASN A 284 -16.72 10.09 4.55
CA ASN A 284 -15.95 10.26 5.76
C ASN A 284 -15.65 8.93 6.47
N GLY A 285 -14.39 8.69 6.81
CA GLY A 285 -13.98 7.47 7.49
C GLY A 285 -14.25 7.46 8.99
N TRP A 286 -14.23 8.63 9.62
CA TRP A 286 -14.21 8.79 11.07
C TRP A 286 -15.23 9.82 11.50
N GLU A 287 -16.05 9.50 12.50
CA GLU A 287 -16.98 10.48 13.05
C GLU A 287 -16.25 11.75 13.52
N LEU A 288 -16.76 12.91 13.10
CA LEU A 288 -16.28 14.21 13.58
C LEU A 288 -17.33 14.78 14.53
N ALA A 289 -16.95 14.97 15.78
CA ALA A 289 -17.84 15.51 16.79
C ALA A 289 -18.29 16.95 16.46
N ALA A 290 -19.46 17.35 16.98
CA ALA A 290 -19.83 18.75 17.02
C ALA A 290 -18.74 19.56 17.76
N GLY A 291 -18.46 20.75 17.27
CA GLY A 291 -17.43 21.64 17.80
C GLY A 291 -16.03 21.45 17.21
N ARG A 292 -15.79 20.41 16.38
CA ARG A 292 -14.59 20.33 15.55
C ARG A 292 -14.65 21.42 14.47
N THR A 293 -13.50 21.92 14.06
CA THR A 293 -13.38 23.02 13.08
C THR A 293 -12.76 22.47 11.80
N LEU A 294 -13.45 22.66 10.68
CA LEU A 294 -12.96 22.33 9.35
C LEU A 294 -12.42 23.57 8.65
N THR A 295 -11.25 23.43 8.05
CA THR A 295 -10.63 24.43 7.18
C THR A 295 -10.64 23.90 5.75
N TRP A 296 -11.21 24.66 4.84
CA TRP A 296 -11.33 24.37 3.41
C TRP A 296 -10.48 25.37 2.64
N THR A 297 -9.35 24.92 2.10
CA THR A 297 -8.48 25.75 1.27
C THR A 297 -8.72 25.40 -0.19
N ARG A 298 -9.15 26.36 -1.01
CA ARG A 298 -9.41 26.12 -2.43
C ARG A 298 -8.11 25.84 -3.18
N VAL A 299 -8.18 24.84 -4.05
CA VAL A 299 -7.08 24.33 -4.87
C VAL A 299 -7.52 24.24 -6.32
N GLU A 300 -6.65 24.64 -7.23
CA GLU A 300 -6.74 24.34 -8.65
C GLU A 300 -5.75 23.21 -8.95
N PRO A 301 -6.21 21.94 -8.97
CA PRO A 301 -5.29 20.83 -9.02
C PRO A 301 -4.61 20.74 -10.38
N VAL A 302 -3.37 20.23 -10.38
CA VAL A 302 -2.78 19.70 -11.61
C VAL A 302 -3.53 18.42 -11.98
N SER A 303 -3.83 18.22 -13.27
CA SER A 303 -4.61 17.05 -13.69
C SER A 303 -4.09 16.40 -14.96
N ARG A 304 -4.25 15.07 -15.07
CA ARG A 304 -3.90 14.28 -16.26
C ARG A 304 -2.44 14.48 -16.70
N VAL A 305 -1.55 14.40 -15.71
CA VAL A 305 -0.10 14.37 -15.95
C VAL A 305 0.40 12.96 -15.74
N HIS A 306 1.03 12.39 -16.76
CA HIS A 306 1.48 11.01 -16.77
C HIS A 306 2.98 10.95 -17.05
N VAL A 307 3.73 10.24 -16.21
CA VAL A 307 5.16 9.97 -16.42
C VAL A 307 5.35 8.48 -16.61
N ARG A 308 6.01 8.07 -17.70
CA ARG A 308 6.16 6.66 -18.03
C ARG A 308 7.46 6.26 -18.72
N ASN A 309 7.75 4.96 -18.68
CA ASN A 309 8.86 4.30 -19.38
C ASN A 309 10.23 4.90 -19.01
N LEU A 310 10.48 5.10 -17.72
CA LEU A 310 11.65 5.82 -17.22
C LEU A 310 12.62 4.86 -16.53
N VAL A 311 13.89 4.89 -16.91
CA VAL A 311 14.97 4.33 -16.08
C VAL A 311 15.58 5.47 -15.26
N PHE A 312 15.56 5.37 -13.93
CA PHE A 312 16.08 6.41 -13.05
C PHE A 312 17.32 5.93 -12.29
N THR A 313 18.40 6.70 -12.37
CA THR A 313 19.60 6.50 -11.54
C THR A 313 19.74 7.66 -10.55
N GLY A 314 19.50 7.36 -9.28
CA GLY A 314 19.62 8.33 -8.19
C GLY A 314 21.07 8.74 -7.94
N ASN A 315 21.22 9.92 -7.33
CA ASN A 315 22.50 10.50 -6.92
C ASN A 315 22.37 11.05 -5.49
N GLY A 316 23.51 11.20 -4.81
CA GLY A 316 23.55 11.68 -3.42
C GLY A 316 23.16 10.64 -2.37
N ALA A 317 23.55 10.88 -1.12
CA ALA A 317 23.41 9.92 -0.03
C ALA A 317 22.74 10.52 1.23
N ASP A 318 22.28 11.77 1.14
CA ASP A 318 21.64 12.48 2.25
C ASP A 318 20.44 13.31 1.77
N GLN A 319 19.74 13.93 2.72
CA GLN A 319 18.51 14.70 2.48
C GLN A 319 18.68 15.89 1.51
N TYR A 320 19.92 16.41 1.34
CA TYR A 320 20.20 17.58 0.50
C TYR A 320 20.64 17.16 -0.90
N THR A 321 21.58 16.22 -0.98
CA THR A 321 22.19 15.78 -2.24
C THR A 321 21.37 14.69 -2.93
N GLY A 322 20.53 13.99 -2.18
CA GLY A 322 19.65 12.93 -2.65
C GLY A 322 18.68 13.38 -3.74
N SER A 323 18.59 12.59 -4.82
CA SER A 323 17.64 12.81 -5.90
C SER A 323 16.57 11.71 -5.97
N HIS A 324 15.45 12.06 -6.60
CA HIS A 324 14.35 11.17 -6.98
C HIS A 324 13.63 11.77 -8.20
N PRO A 325 12.92 10.96 -9.02
CA PRO A 325 12.43 11.43 -10.30
C PRO A 325 11.16 12.26 -10.21
N LEU A 326 10.20 11.89 -9.35
CA LEU A 326 8.82 12.35 -9.51
C LEU A 326 8.10 12.67 -8.19
N ALA A 327 7.49 13.85 -8.15
CA ALA A 327 6.55 14.25 -7.11
C ALA A 327 5.25 14.83 -7.69
N TYR A 328 4.13 14.51 -7.05
CA TYR A 328 2.83 15.11 -7.28
C TYR A 328 2.28 15.72 -5.98
N GLU A 329 1.82 16.97 -6.05
CA GLU A 329 1.09 17.57 -4.94
C GLU A 329 -0.14 18.34 -5.43
N TYR A 330 -1.28 18.21 -4.75
CA TYR A 330 -2.54 18.81 -5.22
C TYR A 330 -2.88 18.37 -6.64
N ALA A 331 -2.92 17.06 -6.85
CA ALA A 331 -2.96 16.44 -8.18
C ALA A 331 -4.15 15.49 -8.34
N VAL A 332 -4.74 15.43 -9.53
CA VAL A 332 -5.91 14.58 -9.82
C VAL A 332 -5.77 13.88 -11.17
N HIS A 333 -5.94 12.56 -11.23
CA HIS A 333 -5.72 11.76 -12.46
C HIS A 333 -4.26 11.81 -12.94
N CYS A 334 -3.28 11.74 -12.03
CA CYS A 334 -1.85 11.81 -12.38
C CYS A 334 -1.12 10.50 -12.09
N ASP A 335 -0.74 9.80 -13.15
CA ASP A 335 -0.20 8.44 -13.07
C ASP A 335 1.33 8.40 -13.20
N ALA A 336 1.90 7.33 -12.67
CA ALA A 336 3.30 6.99 -12.84
C ALA A 336 3.41 5.50 -13.21
N THR A 337 3.91 5.17 -14.40
CA THR A 337 3.98 3.77 -14.84
C THR A 337 5.34 3.40 -15.40
N ASP A 338 5.77 2.15 -15.23
CA ASP A 338 6.98 1.64 -15.88
C ASP A 338 8.22 2.50 -15.55
N ILE A 339 8.39 2.83 -14.25
CA ILE A 339 9.56 3.54 -13.73
C ILE A 339 10.48 2.54 -13.02
N ASP A 340 11.66 2.33 -13.56
CA ASP A 340 12.70 1.46 -12.99
C ASP A 340 13.78 2.30 -12.34
N ALA A 341 13.80 2.34 -11.01
CA ALA A 341 14.70 3.19 -10.24
C ALA A 341 15.78 2.40 -9.50
N THR A 342 17.00 2.93 -9.49
CA THR A 342 18.10 2.46 -8.66
C THR A 342 18.70 3.62 -7.86
N GLY A 343 19.03 3.43 -6.59
CA GLY A 343 19.79 4.41 -5.81
C GLY A 343 19.03 5.70 -5.47
N SER A 344 17.70 5.72 -5.55
CA SER A 344 16.90 6.87 -5.11
C SER A 344 17.07 7.09 -3.60
N PHE A 345 17.27 8.35 -3.17
CA PHE A 345 17.30 8.67 -1.73
C PHE A 345 15.87 8.86 -1.22
N TRP A 346 15.17 9.85 -1.78
CA TRP A 346 13.76 10.15 -1.51
C TRP A 346 12.83 9.17 -2.25
N PRO A 347 11.50 9.20 -2.00
CA PRO A 347 10.57 8.30 -2.66
C PRO A 347 10.67 8.41 -4.17
N VAL A 348 10.70 7.29 -4.90
CA VAL A 348 10.73 7.32 -6.37
C VAL A 348 9.50 8.09 -6.89
N ILE A 349 8.34 7.84 -6.29
CA ILE A 349 7.12 8.59 -6.51
C ILE A 349 6.60 9.14 -5.18
N MET A 350 6.72 10.45 -4.99
CA MET A 350 6.15 11.16 -3.84
C MET A 350 4.77 11.71 -4.19
N ARG A 351 3.77 11.48 -3.35
CA ARG A 351 2.42 12.08 -3.50
C ARG A 351 1.94 12.70 -2.21
N ARG A 352 1.35 13.90 -2.33
CA ARG A 352 0.56 14.50 -1.25
C ARG A 352 -0.69 15.19 -1.79
N TRP A 353 -1.82 15.09 -1.10
CA TRP A 353 -3.09 15.68 -1.58
C TRP A 353 -3.43 15.25 -3.01
N SER A 354 -3.35 13.95 -3.31
CA SER A 354 -3.62 13.43 -4.66
C SER A 354 -4.87 12.56 -4.68
N THR A 355 -5.68 12.66 -5.75
CA THR A 355 -6.96 11.94 -5.88
C THR A 355 -7.09 11.28 -7.25
N TYR A 356 -7.55 10.03 -7.33
CA TYR A 356 -7.66 9.24 -8.57
C TYR A 356 -6.31 9.08 -9.28
N PHE A 357 -5.58 8.01 -9.04
CA PHE A 357 -4.30 7.80 -9.72
C PHE A 357 -3.85 6.34 -9.67
N HIS A 358 -2.92 6.00 -10.57
CA HIS A 358 -2.22 4.73 -10.62
C HIS A 358 -0.71 4.91 -10.42
N THR A 359 -0.11 3.95 -9.72
CA THR A 359 1.31 3.62 -9.83
C THR A 359 1.43 2.17 -10.25
N ALA A 360 1.92 1.93 -11.47
CA ALA A 360 1.88 0.60 -12.07
C ALA A 360 3.24 0.17 -12.61
N ARG A 361 3.65 -1.07 -12.33
CA ARG A 361 4.87 -1.69 -12.89
C ARG A 361 6.15 -0.90 -12.64
N CYS A 362 6.23 -0.21 -11.49
CA CYS A 362 7.44 0.51 -11.09
C CYS A 362 8.33 -0.34 -10.17
N THR A 363 9.64 -0.11 -10.22
CA THR A 363 10.63 -0.79 -9.38
C THR A 363 11.55 0.17 -8.63
N LEU A 364 12.01 -0.22 -7.44
CA LEU A 364 13.10 0.43 -6.72
C LEU A 364 14.11 -0.60 -6.23
N THR A 365 15.37 -0.43 -6.61
CA THR A 365 16.48 -1.28 -6.14
C THR A 365 17.54 -0.44 -5.42
N ASN A 366 18.00 -0.92 -4.26
CA ASN A 366 19.14 -0.37 -3.52
C ASN A 366 19.08 1.17 -3.32
N PRO A 367 18.03 1.72 -2.69
CA PRO A 367 18.04 3.13 -2.31
C PRO A 367 19.25 3.47 -1.42
N THR A 368 19.68 4.72 -1.45
CA THR A 368 20.88 5.14 -0.71
C THR A 368 20.66 5.27 0.80
N SER A 369 19.40 5.31 1.25
CA SER A 369 19.05 5.23 2.66
C SER A 369 17.75 4.44 2.87
N VAL A 370 17.74 3.60 3.91
CA VAL A 370 16.54 2.92 4.42
C VAL A 370 16.24 3.29 5.88
N THR A 371 17.06 4.14 6.49
CA THR A 371 16.95 4.50 7.92
C THR A 371 16.43 5.92 8.12
N TRP A 372 16.61 6.81 7.16
CA TRP A 372 16.11 8.19 7.23
C TRP A 372 14.59 8.24 6.99
N GLY A 373 13.87 9.03 7.79
CA GLY A 373 12.42 9.20 7.66
C GLY A 373 12.05 9.77 6.29
N GLY A 374 11.11 9.13 5.58
CA GLY A 374 10.75 9.52 4.20
C GLY A 374 11.72 9.05 3.10
N ALA A 375 12.85 8.40 3.42
CA ALA A 375 13.82 7.93 2.43
C ALA A 375 13.76 6.41 2.17
N GLY A 376 14.07 6.00 0.94
CA GLY A 376 14.12 4.58 0.53
C GLY A 376 12.78 3.97 0.14
N TYR A 377 11.88 4.78 -0.43
CA TYR A 377 10.50 4.39 -0.70
C TYR A 377 10.34 4.24 -2.21
N LEU A 378 9.62 3.21 -2.68
CA LEU A 378 9.12 3.27 -4.05
C LEU A 378 8.01 4.33 -4.12
N THR A 379 7.02 4.24 -3.24
CA THR A 379 5.95 5.23 -3.14
C THR A 379 5.73 5.70 -1.71
N GLN A 380 5.59 7.02 -1.55
CA GLN A 380 5.04 7.61 -0.32
C GLN A 380 3.82 8.45 -0.67
N GLN A 381 2.72 8.22 0.05
CA GLN A 381 1.41 8.73 -0.36
C GLN A 381 0.64 9.27 0.83
N ILE A 382 0.54 10.60 0.88
CA ILE A 382 0.08 11.35 2.05
C ILE A 382 -1.23 12.07 1.72
N TYR A 383 -2.28 11.90 2.53
CA TYR A 383 -3.58 12.56 2.33
C TYR A 383 -4.26 12.23 0.99
N CYS A 384 -3.99 11.03 0.45
CA CYS A 384 -4.41 10.62 -0.87
C CYS A 384 -5.75 9.86 -0.87
N LEU A 385 -6.45 9.91 -2.00
CA LEU A 385 -7.75 9.25 -2.21
C LEU A 385 -7.78 8.46 -3.51
N TYR A 386 -8.45 7.30 -3.50
CA TYR A 386 -8.74 6.53 -4.72
C TYR A 386 -7.48 6.19 -5.54
N GLY A 387 -6.39 5.85 -4.86
CA GLY A 387 -5.12 5.46 -5.47
C GLY A 387 -5.00 3.95 -5.64
N HIS A 388 -4.32 3.51 -6.69
CA HIS A 388 -4.01 2.10 -6.92
C HIS A 388 -2.51 1.92 -7.21
N VAL A 389 -1.84 1.11 -6.39
CA VAL A 389 -0.46 0.65 -6.64
C VAL A 389 -0.50 -0.79 -7.10
N GLU A 390 0.03 -1.08 -8.29
CA GLU A 390 -0.08 -2.40 -8.91
C GLU A 390 1.18 -2.87 -9.62
N ASP A 391 1.45 -4.17 -9.53
CA ASP A 391 2.56 -4.84 -10.22
C ASP A 391 3.95 -4.26 -9.90
N CYS A 392 4.12 -3.64 -8.74
CA CYS A 392 5.34 -2.98 -8.31
C CYS A 392 6.29 -3.90 -7.55
N ARG A 393 7.61 -3.63 -7.63
CA ARG A 393 8.63 -4.42 -6.92
C ARG A 393 9.66 -3.55 -6.23
N THR A 394 10.18 -4.01 -5.11
CA THR A 394 11.32 -3.36 -4.46
C THR A 394 12.34 -4.36 -3.96
N SER A 395 13.61 -4.01 -4.05
CA SER A 395 14.73 -4.81 -3.53
C SER A 395 15.65 -3.97 -2.65
N ASN A 396 15.90 -4.46 -1.42
CA ASN A 396 16.70 -3.77 -0.40
C ASN A 396 16.19 -2.36 -0.06
N ALA A 397 14.88 -2.16 -0.18
CA ALA A 397 14.23 -0.88 0.07
C ALA A 397 13.52 -0.85 1.43
N ARG A 398 13.24 0.36 1.91
CA ARG A 398 12.53 0.53 3.18
C ARG A 398 11.04 0.20 3.03
N HIS A 399 10.36 0.93 2.14
CA HIS A 399 8.93 0.80 1.92
C HIS A 399 8.63 0.71 0.41
N LEU A 400 7.82 -0.24 -0.01
CA LEU A 400 7.23 -0.26 -1.34
C LEU A 400 6.08 0.75 -1.40
N ASN A 401 5.21 0.71 -0.39
CA ASN A 401 4.06 1.58 -0.29
C ASN A 401 3.80 2.02 1.14
N ASP A 402 3.75 3.33 1.33
CA ASP A 402 3.28 3.99 2.54
C ASP A 402 1.99 4.77 2.26
N TRP A 403 0.89 4.35 2.90
CA TRP A 403 -0.35 5.12 2.96
C TRP A 403 -0.44 5.87 4.28
N THR A 404 -0.16 7.16 4.26
CA THR A 404 -0.31 8.03 5.43
C THR A 404 -1.57 8.87 5.29
N ALA A 405 -2.50 8.73 6.24
CA ALA A 405 -3.77 9.46 6.22
C ALA A 405 -4.48 9.38 4.86
N SER A 406 -4.38 8.25 4.16
CA SER A 406 -4.99 8.04 2.84
C SER A 406 -6.23 7.16 2.96
N ALA A 407 -7.10 7.15 1.95
CA ALA A 407 -8.30 6.33 2.01
C ALA A 407 -8.84 5.87 0.66
N TYR A 408 -9.59 4.76 0.67
CA TYR A 408 -10.16 4.12 -0.52
C TYR A 408 -9.09 3.71 -1.54
N CYS A 409 -7.97 3.18 -1.07
CA CYS A 409 -6.81 2.85 -1.90
C CYS A 409 -6.54 1.34 -1.98
N TYR A 410 -5.88 0.92 -3.06
CA TYR A 410 -5.57 -0.46 -3.37
C TYR A 410 -4.06 -0.68 -3.57
N VAL A 411 -3.57 -1.83 -3.12
CA VAL A 411 -2.22 -2.34 -3.41
C VAL A 411 -2.33 -3.79 -3.88
N THR A 412 -1.96 -4.06 -5.13
CA THR A 412 -2.22 -5.35 -5.79
C THR A 412 -0.98 -5.90 -6.47
N ASN A 413 -0.66 -7.18 -6.22
CA ASN A 413 0.44 -7.88 -6.88
C ASN A 413 1.81 -7.18 -6.74
N CYS A 414 2.09 -6.65 -5.55
CA CYS A 414 3.30 -5.92 -5.21
C CYS A 414 4.23 -6.75 -4.31
N HIS A 415 5.54 -6.70 -4.57
CA HIS A 415 6.51 -7.59 -3.92
C HIS A 415 7.75 -6.84 -3.45
N GLY A 416 8.04 -6.90 -2.14
CA GLY A 416 9.28 -6.42 -1.55
C GLY A 416 10.19 -7.57 -1.12
N ASP A 417 11.47 -7.51 -1.51
CA ASP A 417 12.52 -8.46 -1.12
C ASP A 417 13.83 -7.77 -0.67
N GLY A 418 14.79 -8.58 -0.22
CA GLY A 418 16.14 -8.15 0.16
C GLY A 418 16.27 -7.51 1.55
N ASP A 419 15.28 -6.72 1.97
CA ASP A 419 15.22 -6.11 3.31
C ASP A 419 13.84 -6.29 3.95
N ASP A 420 13.80 -6.35 5.29
CA ASP A 420 12.61 -6.56 6.11
C ASP A 420 12.27 -5.28 6.92
N GLN A 421 12.40 -4.08 6.32
CA GLN A 421 12.02 -2.79 6.94
C GLN A 421 10.53 -2.43 6.82
N GLY A 422 9.70 -3.34 6.31
CA GLY A 422 8.27 -3.10 6.09
C GLY A 422 7.94 -2.52 4.72
N PRO A 423 7.92 -3.33 3.64
CA PRO A 423 7.44 -2.90 2.33
C PRO A 423 6.05 -2.24 2.35
N PHE A 424 5.16 -2.62 3.27
CA PHE A 424 3.81 -2.06 3.36
C PHE A 424 3.57 -1.45 4.73
N VAL A 425 3.37 -0.12 4.77
CA VAL A 425 3.21 0.64 6.00
C VAL A 425 2.00 1.57 5.95
N THR A 426 1.41 1.80 7.12
CA THR A 426 0.64 3.02 7.37
C THR A 426 1.11 3.69 8.66
N HIS A 427 1.11 5.02 8.68
CA HIS A 427 1.67 5.78 9.80
C HIS A 427 0.70 5.90 11.01
N GLY A 428 -0.60 5.69 10.80
CA GLY A 428 -1.62 5.72 11.84
C GLY A 428 -2.28 7.08 12.00
N GLN A 429 -2.43 7.83 10.92
CA GLN A 429 -3.02 9.17 10.90
C GLN A 429 -4.43 9.12 10.31
N TYR A 430 -5.25 8.21 10.84
CA TYR A 430 -6.66 8.04 10.48
C TYR A 430 -6.89 7.57 9.03
N GLU A 431 -5.92 6.90 8.40
CA GLU A 431 -6.17 6.19 7.13
C GLU A 431 -7.24 5.10 7.27
N HIS A 432 -7.98 4.85 6.18
CA HIS A 432 -9.09 3.89 6.20
C HIS A 432 -9.49 3.34 4.83
N ASP A 433 -10.23 2.24 4.81
CA ASP A 433 -10.70 1.60 3.56
C ASP A 433 -9.53 1.29 2.61
N LEU A 434 -8.53 0.58 3.12
CA LEU A 434 -7.35 0.16 2.36
C LEU A 434 -7.45 -1.33 2.04
N VAL A 435 -7.11 -1.71 0.81
CA VAL A 435 -7.13 -3.10 0.36
C VAL A 435 -5.76 -3.50 -0.17
N TYR A 436 -5.22 -4.58 0.38
CA TYR A 436 -3.98 -5.22 -0.06
C TYR A 436 -4.30 -6.63 -0.55
N THR A 437 -3.94 -6.98 -1.79
CA THR A 437 -4.24 -8.31 -2.34
C THR A 437 -3.09 -8.88 -3.18
N GLY A 438 -2.72 -10.14 -2.91
CA GLY A 438 -1.72 -10.86 -3.71
C GLY A 438 -0.30 -10.32 -3.57
N ASN A 439 0.06 -9.76 -2.42
CA ASN A 439 1.34 -9.09 -2.20
C ASN A 439 2.33 -9.98 -1.43
N SER A 440 3.61 -9.61 -1.40
CA SER A 440 4.58 -10.21 -0.48
C SER A 440 5.57 -9.20 0.12
N GLY A 441 5.87 -9.37 1.40
CA GLY A 441 6.74 -8.48 2.17
C GLY A 441 6.14 -8.09 3.51
N LEU A 442 6.96 -7.68 4.48
CA LEU A 442 6.51 -7.28 5.82
C LEU A 442 5.38 -6.23 5.80
N MET A 443 4.39 -6.41 6.68
CA MET A 443 3.26 -5.50 6.86
C MET A 443 3.18 -4.95 8.28
N THR A 444 3.05 -3.62 8.39
CA THR A 444 2.87 -2.94 9.67
C THR A 444 1.92 -1.75 9.54
N PHE A 445 0.86 -1.73 10.35
CA PHE A 445 -0.18 -0.70 10.28
C PHE A 445 -0.24 0.13 11.55
N ALA A 446 -0.47 1.43 11.36
CA ALA A 446 -0.53 2.46 12.40
C ALA A 446 0.72 2.51 13.29
N ASN A 447 1.90 2.48 12.68
CA ASN A 447 3.15 2.15 13.36
C ASN A 447 4.00 3.35 13.84
N SER A 448 3.65 4.58 13.48
CA SER A 448 4.54 5.75 13.69
C SER A 448 4.41 6.42 15.05
N GLY A 449 3.59 5.85 15.93
CA GLY A 449 3.48 6.26 17.33
C GLY A 449 2.46 7.36 17.61
N ALA A 450 2.32 7.68 18.90
CA ALA A 450 1.18 8.42 19.43
C ALA A 450 1.04 9.84 18.87
N ALA A 451 2.14 10.48 18.45
CA ALA A 451 2.12 11.83 17.88
C ALA A 451 1.27 11.95 16.60
N TRP A 452 1.03 10.83 15.92
CA TRP A 452 0.25 10.72 14.69
C TRP A 452 -1.20 10.24 14.92
N GLY A 453 -1.55 9.88 16.16
CA GLY A 453 -2.85 9.31 16.56
C GLY A 453 -2.83 7.79 16.73
N SER A 454 -2.04 7.11 15.90
CA SER A 454 -1.92 5.64 15.83
C SER A 454 -3.27 4.96 15.59
N ALA A 455 -4.05 5.46 14.63
CA ALA A 455 -5.38 4.95 14.29
C ALA A 455 -5.51 4.68 12.79
N ALA A 456 -6.08 3.52 12.47
CA ALA A 456 -6.46 3.15 11.11
C ALA A 456 -7.72 2.27 11.17
N LYS A 457 -8.48 2.15 10.09
CA LYS A 457 -9.69 1.30 10.09
C LYS A 457 -10.08 0.70 8.75
N ARG A 458 -10.87 -0.39 8.79
CA ARG A 458 -11.36 -1.09 7.59
C ARG A 458 -10.26 -1.41 6.60
N ILE A 459 -9.18 -2.01 7.11
CA ILE A 459 -8.10 -2.52 6.27
C ILE A 459 -8.39 -3.98 5.95
N THR A 460 -8.27 -4.35 4.68
CA THR A 460 -8.40 -5.72 4.21
C THR A 460 -7.10 -6.19 3.58
N VAL A 461 -6.59 -7.35 4.01
CA VAL A 461 -5.40 -7.99 3.45
C VAL A 461 -5.75 -9.40 2.99
N ARG A 462 -5.42 -9.73 1.74
CA ARG A 462 -5.73 -11.00 1.10
C ARG A 462 -4.52 -11.61 0.41
N LYS A 463 -4.35 -12.93 0.49
CA LYS A 463 -3.34 -13.68 -0.27
C LYS A 463 -1.95 -13.07 -0.12
N HIS A 464 -1.50 -12.93 1.13
CA HIS A 464 -0.28 -12.20 1.46
C HIS A 464 0.75 -13.08 2.13
N VAL A 465 2.02 -12.96 1.73
CA VAL A 465 3.12 -13.69 2.37
C VAL A 465 4.11 -12.71 2.98
N CYS A 466 4.43 -12.86 4.27
CA CYS A 466 5.38 -11.98 4.95
C CYS A 466 6.17 -12.64 6.07
N SER A 467 7.21 -11.96 6.54
CA SER A 467 8.00 -12.34 7.71
C SER A 467 7.32 -11.92 9.01
N TRP A 468 6.71 -10.71 9.04
CA TRP A 468 5.88 -10.18 10.14
C TRP A 468 4.58 -9.57 9.64
N PHE A 469 3.55 -9.68 10.47
CA PHE A 469 2.32 -8.92 10.35
C PHE A 469 1.96 -8.24 11.67
N VAL A 470 1.99 -6.90 11.70
CA VAL A 470 1.73 -6.12 12.93
C VAL A 470 0.65 -5.06 12.70
N ALA A 471 -0.46 -5.17 13.43
CA ALA A 471 -1.59 -4.24 13.38
C ALA A 471 -2.23 -4.08 14.78
N ARG A 472 -1.40 -3.72 15.76
CA ARG A 472 -1.74 -3.79 17.20
C ARG A 472 -2.31 -2.51 17.81
N VAL A 473 -2.12 -1.35 17.17
CA VAL A 473 -2.44 -0.04 17.78
C VAL A 473 -3.65 0.57 17.08
N LYS A 474 -4.81 0.54 17.74
CA LYS A 474 -6.09 1.12 17.30
C LYS A 474 -6.42 0.90 15.82
N VAL A 475 -6.05 -0.26 15.28
CA VAL A 475 -6.50 -0.73 13.97
C VAL A 475 -7.85 -1.40 14.19
N THR A 476 -8.92 -0.74 13.73
CA THR A 476 -10.31 -1.19 13.89
C THR A 476 -10.80 -1.87 12.60
N ASP A 477 -11.63 -2.90 12.68
CA ASP A 477 -12.24 -3.56 11.53
C ASP A 477 -11.24 -4.19 10.54
N LEU A 478 -10.13 -4.74 11.05
CA LEU A 478 -9.14 -5.45 10.24
C LEU A 478 -9.69 -6.78 9.71
N THR A 479 -9.49 -7.06 8.43
CA THR A 479 -9.84 -8.34 7.79
C THR A 479 -8.60 -8.95 7.14
N LEU A 480 -8.27 -10.19 7.54
CA LEU A 480 -7.17 -10.98 6.98
C LEU A 480 -7.73 -12.26 6.36
N GLU A 481 -7.40 -12.53 5.10
CA GLU A 481 -7.81 -13.75 4.38
C GLU A 481 -6.61 -14.35 3.66
N ASP A 482 -6.29 -15.62 3.92
CA ASP A 482 -5.16 -16.31 3.27
C ASP A 482 -3.83 -15.54 3.42
N VAL A 483 -3.51 -15.19 4.67
CA VAL A 483 -2.26 -14.50 5.04
C VAL A 483 -1.31 -15.52 5.69
N GLN A 484 -0.12 -15.68 5.12
CA GLN A 484 0.91 -16.60 5.58
C GLN A 484 2.09 -15.80 6.15
N VAL A 485 2.37 -16.00 7.43
CA VAL A 485 3.52 -15.40 8.11
C VAL A 485 4.58 -16.47 8.40
N ILE A 486 5.72 -16.34 7.75
CA ILE A 486 6.81 -17.32 7.80
C ILE A 486 7.95 -16.85 8.71
N ARG A 487 8.49 -17.80 9.47
CA ARG A 487 9.73 -17.57 10.21
C ARG A 487 10.91 -17.60 9.26
N LYS A 488 11.83 -16.65 9.42
CA LYS A 488 13.09 -16.55 8.69
C LYS A 488 14.24 -16.72 9.67
N ASP A 489 15.10 -17.69 9.39
CA ASP A 489 16.31 -17.89 10.19
C ASP A 489 17.19 -16.62 10.13
N GLY A 490 17.70 -16.19 11.28
CA GLY A 490 18.48 -14.96 11.40
C GLY A 490 17.68 -13.65 11.55
N LEU A 491 16.35 -13.68 11.37
CA LEU A 491 15.48 -12.52 11.60
C LEU A 491 14.68 -12.68 12.90
N ALA A 492 15.17 -12.06 13.98
CA ALA A 492 14.59 -12.15 15.31
C ALA A 492 13.14 -11.60 15.34
N GLY A 493 12.19 -12.41 15.78
CA GLY A 493 10.76 -12.06 15.85
C GLY A 493 9.94 -12.46 14.62
N SER A 494 10.57 -13.08 13.60
CA SER A 494 9.87 -13.60 12.40
C SER A 494 8.93 -14.77 12.69
N GLY A 495 7.88 -14.89 11.87
CA GLY A 495 6.78 -15.82 12.11
C GLY A 495 5.66 -15.26 12.98
N MET A 496 5.62 -13.95 13.23
CA MET A 496 4.68 -13.32 14.15
C MET A 496 3.48 -12.64 13.45
N ILE A 497 2.28 -12.96 13.94
CA ILE A 497 1.06 -12.14 13.76
C ILE A 497 0.73 -11.44 15.09
N TRP A 498 0.61 -10.12 15.07
CA TRP A 498 0.13 -9.32 16.21
C TRP A 498 -1.00 -8.37 15.79
N VAL A 499 -2.21 -8.63 16.30
CA VAL A 499 -3.44 -7.89 15.93
C VAL A 499 -4.14 -7.23 17.14
N ASN A 500 -4.93 -6.20 16.82
CA ASN A 500 -5.83 -5.51 17.75
C ASN A 500 -7.21 -6.20 17.78
N ALA A 501 -7.72 -6.50 18.98
CA ALA A 501 -9.04 -7.06 19.23
C ALA A 501 -10.11 -5.97 19.18
N ASP A 502 -10.36 -5.45 17.97
CA ASP A 502 -11.35 -4.42 17.70
C ASP A 502 -12.03 -4.66 16.35
N GLY A 503 -12.81 -5.74 16.27
CA GLY A 503 -13.51 -6.17 15.06
C GLY A 503 -12.69 -7.04 14.11
N ILE A 504 -11.61 -7.66 14.60
CA ILE A 504 -10.72 -8.49 13.78
C ILE A 504 -11.48 -9.68 13.17
N GLN A 505 -11.24 -9.93 11.88
CA GLN A 505 -11.71 -11.11 11.17
C GLN A 505 -10.50 -11.76 10.48
N MET A 506 -10.15 -12.99 10.86
CA MET A 506 -9.08 -13.77 10.24
C MET A 506 -9.66 -15.05 9.65
N ARG A 507 -9.32 -15.36 8.39
CA ARG A 507 -9.79 -16.56 7.68
C ARG A 507 -8.63 -17.23 6.95
N GLY A 508 -8.34 -18.49 7.26
CA GLY A 508 -7.31 -19.25 6.54
C GLY A 508 -5.88 -18.70 6.71
N CYS A 509 -5.63 -17.94 7.78
CA CYS A 509 -4.30 -17.37 8.03
C CYS A 509 -3.38 -18.37 8.74
N SER A 510 -2.07 -18.18 8.60
CA SER A 510 -1.07 -18.95 9.33
C SER A 510 0.11 -18.12 9.84
N ALA A 511 0.69 -18.56 10.96
CA ALA A 511 1.91 -17.98 11.50
C ALA A 511 2.84 -19.07 12.05
N ASP A 512 4.13 -18.93 11.78
CA ASP A 512 5.17 -19.92 12.05
C ASP A 512 6.08 -19.61 13.26
N ASP A 513 5.56 -18.90 14.26
CA ASP A 513 6.24 -18.71 15.53
C ASP A 513 5.30 -18.19 16.64
N THR A 514 4.57 -17.12 16.34
CA THR A 514 3.88 -16.34 17.38
C THR A 514 2.53 -15.80 16.89
N LEU A 515 1.51 -15.91 17.74
CA LEU A 515 0.21 -15.22 17.60
C LEU A 515 -0.03 -14.35 18.84
N ILE A 516 -0.29 -13.06 18.66
CA ILE A 516 -0.66 -12.14 19.73
C ILE A 516 -1.94 -11.38 19.38
N VAL A 517 -2.92 -11.47 20.27
CA VAL A 517 -4.16 -10.69 20.26
C VAL A 517 -4.11 -9.74 21.45
N SER A 518 -4.10 -8.44 21.19
CA SER A 518 -4.08 -7.37 22.20
C SER A 518 -5.20 -6.38 21.98
N GLN A 519 -5.49 -5.52 22.95
CA GLN A 519 -6.56 -4.52 22.78
C GLN A 519 -6.08 -3.09 23.07
N ALA A 520 -6.07 -2.24 22.05
CA ALA A 520 -5.76 -0.81 22.15
C ALA A 520 -6.99 0.08 21.92
N SER A 521 -8.11 -0.48 21.47
CA SER A 521 -9.37 0.22 21.20
C SER A 521 -10.58 -0.73 21.32
N ASN A 522 -11.79 -0.16 21.34
CA ASN A 522 -13.06 -0.88 21.35
C ASN A 522 -14.12 -0.06 20.60
N ARG A 523 -13.91 0.11 19.30
CA ARG A 523 -14.72 0.98 18.43
C ARG A 523 -15.63 0.18 17.50
N SER A 524 -15.27 -1.05 17.19
CA SER A 524 -15.96 -1.90 16.24
C SER A 524 -17.25 -2.48 16.80
N GLY A 525 -18.27 -2.56 15.94
CA GLY A 525 -19.44 -3.40 16.16
C GLY A 525 -19.28 -4.85 15.66
N ARG A 526 -18.18 -5.16 14.97
CA ARG A 526 -17.88 -6.52 14.48
C ARG A 526 -17.35 -7.38 15.63
N PRO A 527 -17.68 -8.69 15.64
CA PRO A 527 -17.03 -9.62 16.55
C PRO A 527 -15.54 -9.80 16.22
N ASN A 528 -14.77 -10.32 17.17
CA ASN A 528 -13.38 -10.75 16.95
C ASN A 528 -13.35 -12.24 16.64
N ILE A 529 -13.15 -12.61 15.37
CA ILE A 529 -13.21 -14.00 14.90
C ILE A 529 -11.90 -14.41 14.23
N ILE A 530 -11.37 -15.56 14.63
CA ILE A 530 -10.23 -16.24 14.03
C ILE A 530 -10.71 -17.62 13.54
N GLU A 531 -10.90 -17.76 12.24
CA GLU A 531 -11.59 -18.90 11.63
C GLU A 531 -10.70 -19.67 10.64
N GLY A 532 -10.61 -20.99 10.78
CA GLY A 532 -9.91 -21.84 9.80
C GLY A 532 -8.41 -21.56 9.71
N CYS A 533 -7.80 -20.99 10.76
CA CYS A 533 -6.39 -20.60 10.77
C CYS A 533 -5.49 -21.74 11.30
N ALA A 534 -4.19 -21.66 11.03
CA ALA A 534 -3.19 -22.62 11.51
C ALA A 534 -1.96 -21.91 12.11
N PHE A 535 -1.69 -22.12 13.39
CA PHE A 535 -0.58 -21.50 14.10
C PHE A 535 0.37 -22.55 14.65
N ARG A 536 1.67 -22.41 14.37
CA ARG A 536 2.73 -23.20 15.01
C ARG A 536 3.49 -22.28 15.96
N LEU A 537 3.28 -22.48 17.26
CA LEU A 537 3.91 -21.65 18.28
C LEU A 537 5.27 -22.24 18.65
N ALA A 538 6.33 -21.44 18.54
CA ALA A 538 7.68 -21.89 18.93
C ALA A 538 8.20 -21.16 20.19
N ALA A 539 7.72 -19.96 20.48
CA ALA A 539 8.03 -19.24 21.71
C ALA A 539 7.17 -19.72 22.90
N ARG A 540 7.77 -20.48 23.83
CA ARG A 540 7.10 -20.99 25.04
C ARG A 540 6.58 -19.87 25.95
N ALA A 541 5.54 -20.17 26.72
CA ALA A 541 5.01 -19.31 27.79
C ALA A 541 4.67 -17.86 27.36
N THR A 542 4.33 -17.66 26.09
CA THR A 542 3.88 -16.36 25.57
C THR A 542 2.36 -16.22 25.67
N ALA A 543 1.90 -14.98 25.81
CA ALA A 543 0.47 -14.68 25.88
C ALA A 543 -0.13 -14.54 24.48
N VAL A 544 -0.99 -15.49 24.11
CA VAL A 544 -1.75 -15.49 22.85
C VAL A 544 -2.84 -14.43 22.91
N VAL A 545 -3.56 -14.34 24.03
CA VAL A 545 -4.50 -13.24 24.31
C VAL A 545 -3.94 -12.45 25.49
N GLN A 546 -3.69 -11.17 25.28
CA GLN A 546 -3.02 -10.30 26.25
C GLN A 546 -3.96 -9.88 27.40
N PRO A 547 -3.42 -9.50 28.57
CA PRO A 547 -4.21 -9.13 29.76
C PRO A 547 -5.16 -7.94 29.56
N ASN A 548 -4.86 -7.05 28.62
CA ASN A 548 -5.70 -5.89 28.31
C ASN A 548 -6.92 -6.22 27.44
N VAL A 549 -7.10 -7.47 26.99
CA VAL A 549 -8.24 -7.88 26.17
C VAL A 549 -9.46 -8.13 27.05
N THR A 550 -10.46 -7.27 26.92
CA THR A 550 -11.72 -7.28 27.68
C THR A 550 -12.93 -7.70 26.83
N VAL A 551 -12.79 -7.66 25.51
CA VAL A 551 -13.83 -8.05 24.55
C VAL A 551 -13.76 -9.53 24.22
N PRO A 552 -14.87 -10.16 23.77
CA PRO A 552 -14.87 -11.56 23.37
C PRO A 552 -13.90 -11.85 22.22
N VAL A 553 -13.25 -13.02 22.28
CA VAL A 553 -12.41 -13.59 21.22
C VAL A 553 -12.91 -14.98 20.87
N HIS A 554 -13.18 -15.22 19.59
CA HIS A 554 -13.75 -16.48 19.10
C HIS A 554 -12.82 -17.16 18.09
N LEU A 555 -12.31 -18.34 18.44
CA LEU A 555 -11.58 -19.22 17.53
C LEU A 555 -12.53 -20.29 17.00
N VAL A 556 -12.56 -20.45 15.68
CA VAL A 556 -13.43 -21.42 14.98
C VAL A 556 -12.59 -22.26 14.04
N ARG A 557 -12.67 -23.59 14.11
CA ARG A 557 -11.95 -24.50 13.20
C ARG A 557 -10.46 -24.19 13.04
N THR A 558 -9.85 -23.64 14.09
CA THR A 558 -8.46 -23.19 14.08
C THR A 558 -7.57 -24.27 14.70
N THR A 559 -6.37 -24.45 14.14
CA THR A 559 -5.37 -25.37 14.66
C THR A 559 -4.22 -24.59 15.31
N ILE A 560 -3.87 -24.93 16.54
CA ILE A 560 -2.70 -24.38 17.25
C ILE A 560 -1.83 -25.54 17.73
N THR A 561 -0.56 -25.53 17.35
CA THR A 561 0.42 -26.56 17.70
C THR A 561 1.61 -25.95 18.42
N GLY A 562 2.38 -26.77 19.14
CA GLY A 562 3.56 -26.32 19.88
C GLY A 562 3.21 -25.60 21.19
N LEU A 563 2.00 -25.83 21.73
CA LEU A 563 1.60 -25.22 22.98
C LEU A 563 2.49 -25.72 24.13
N ASP A 564 3.15 -24.81 24.82
CA ASP A 564 3.90 -25.08 26.05
C ASP A 564 3.75 -23.88 27.02
N GLY A 565 2.77 -23.95 27.92
CA GLY A 565 2.54 -22.92 28.95
C GLY A 565 1.98 -21.59 28.44
N HIS A 566 1.46 -21.54 27.21
CA HIS A 566 0.90 -20.31 26.63
C HIS A 566 -0.33 -19.82 27.41
N THR A 567 -0.55 -18.51 27.40
CA THR A 567 -1.61 -17.89 28.21
C THR A 567 -2.69 -17.19 27.36
N PHE A 568 -3.91 -17.25 27.88
CA PHE A 568 -5.06 -16.48 27.44
C PHE A 568 -5.46 -15.58 28.62
N ASP A 569 -4.77 -14.45 28.74
CA ASP A 569 -4.79 -13.60 29.94
C ASP A 569 -5.92 -12.56 29.95
N GLY A 570 -6.63 -12.38 28.83
CA GLY A 570 -7.75 -11.46 28.73
C GLY A 570 -8.91 -11.84 29.65
N THR A 571 -9.69 -10.85 30.08
CA THR A 571 -10.89 -11.04 30.93
C THR A 571 -12.17 -11.23 30.13
N GLY A 572 -12.17 -10.87 28.84
CA GLY A 572 -13.27 -11.13 27.92
C GLY A 572 -13.54 -12.62 27.69
N ALA A 573 -14.71 -12.95 27.15
CA ALA A 573 -15.08 -14.33 26.87
C ALA A 573 -14.16 -14.96 25.80
N LEU A 574 -13.74 -16.21 26.04
CA LEU A 574 -12.97 -17.03 25.10
C LEU A 574 -13.85 -18.17 24.57
N HIS A 575 -14.14 -18.14 23.28
CA HIS A 575 -14.90 -19.20 22.62
C HIS A 575 -14.00 -20.02 21.71
N LEU A 576 -14.03 -21.33 21.86
CA LEU A 576 -13.31 -22.31 21.05
C LEU A 576 -14.35 -23.24 20.42
N THR A 577 -14.52 -23.18 19.11
CA THR A 577 -15.47 -24.01 18.35
C THR A 577 -14.72 -24.85 17.33
N ASP A 578 -14.76 -26.18 17.47
CA ASP A 578 -14.05 -27.12 16.60
C ASP A 578 -12.55 -26.84 16.46
N VAL A 579 -11.92 -26.34 17.54
CA VAL A 579 -10.50 -25.98 17.57
C VAL A 579 -9.64 -27.20 17.85
N THR A 580 -8.50 -27.31 17.19
CA THR A 580 -7.47 -28.31 17.50
C THR A 580 -6.30 -27.65 18.23
N LEU A 581 -6.03 -28.05 19.46
CA LEU A 581 -4.92 -27.58 20.28
C LEU A 581 -3.98 -28.75 20.57
N THR A 582 -2.71 -28.63 20.18
CA THR A 582 -1.70 -29.67 20.39
C THR A 582 -0.50 -29.13 21.17
N GLY A 583 -0.21 -29.74 22.31
CA GLY A 583 0.97 -29.44 23.10
C GLY A 583 2.27 -29.94 22.47
N ALA A 584 3.37 -29.30 22.83
CA ALA A 584 4.70 -29.88 22.61
C ALA A 584 4.90 -31.09 23.56
N ALA A 585 5.91 -31.93 23.28
CA ALA A 585 6.24 -33.05 24.15
C ALA A 585 6.55 -32.56 25.58
N GLY A 586 5.81 -33.06 26.58
CA GLY A 586 5.97 -32.64 27.97
C GLY A 586 5.54 -31.19 28.23
N ALA A 587 4.69 -30.61 27.38
CA ALA A 587 4.23 -29.25 27.51
C ALA A 587 3.57 -28.94 28.85
N ALA A 588 3.74 -27.71 29.34
CA ALA A 588 2.87 -27.16 30.37
C ALA A 588 1.46 -26.89 29.80
N PRO A 589 0.39 -27.03 30.62
CA PRO A 589 -0.97 -26.71 30.19
C PRO A 589 -1.10 -25.22 29.81
N ILE A 590 -2.06 -24.90 28.95
CA ILE A 590 -2.42 -23.52 28.68
C ILE A 590 -3.10 -22.90 29.91
N VAL A 591 -2.82 -21.64 30.17
CA VAL A 591 -3.39 -20.89 31.30
C VAL A 591 -4.47 -19.95 30.79
N VAL A 592 -5.66 -19.99 31.40
CA VAL A 592 -6.80 -19.18 30.95
C VAL A 592 -7.33 -18.33 32.09
N LYS A 593 -7.42 -17.01 31.86
CA LYS A 593 -7.94 -16.01 32.81
C LYS A 593 -9.27 -15.38 32.37
N ALA A 594 -9.79 -15.77 31.21
CA ALA A 594 -11.09 -15.35 30.71
C ALA A 594 -12.21 -15.61 31.74
N ALA A 595 -13.15 -14.67 31.86
CA ALA A 595 -14.30 -14.82 32.76
C ALA A 595 -15.22 -15.98 32.31
N GLU A 596 -15.33 -16.20 31.01
CA GLU A 596 -16.02 -17.33 30.42
C GLU A 596 -15.13 -17.99 29.37
N THR A 597 -14.99 -19.31 29.45
CA THR A 597 -14.33 -20.14 28.44
C THR A 597 -15.33 -21.19 27.98
N ARG A 598 -15.61 -21.24 26.68
CA ARG A 598 -16.53 -22.22 26.09
C ARG A 598 -15.84 -23.04 25.02
N ILE A 599 -15.88 -24.36 25.18
CA ILE A 599 -15.35 -25.34 24.23
C ILE A 599 -16.52 -26.14 23.69
N SER A 600 -16.69 -26.09 22.37
CA SER A 600 -17.72 -26.84 21.65
C SER A 600 -17.06 -27.58 20.49
N GLY A 601 -16.95 -28.90 20.61
CA GLY A 601 -16.24 -29.74 19.64
C GLY A 601 -14.72 -29.55 19.67
N GLY A 602 -14.04 -30.11 18.66
CA GLY A 602 -12.59 -30.01 18.51
C GLY A 602 -11.78 -30.97 19.40
N THR A 603 -10.46 -30.82 19.38
CA THR A 603 -9.53 -31.74 20.05
C THR A 603 -8.45 -30.99 20.81
N LEU A 604 -8.19 -31.38 22.04
CA LEU A 604 -7.02 -30.97 22.83
C LEU A 604 -6.13 -32.20 23.03
N THR A 605 -4.91 -32.18 22.51
CA THR A 605 -3.96 -33.29 22.60
C THR A 605 -2.68 -32.85 23.30
N ASP A 606 -2.24 -33.64 24.28
CA ASP A 606 -0.99 -33.45 25.02
C ASP A 606 -0.80 -32.04 25.60
N THR A 607 -1.92 -31.42 25.97
CA THR A 607 -1.99 -30.13 26.64
C THR A 607 -3.07 -30.20 27.72
N GLY A 608 -3.45 -29.06 28.30
CA GLY A 608 -4.54 -28.99 29.26
C GLY A 608 -4.94 -27.54 29.50
N ILE A 609 -6.05 -27.33 30.19
CA ILE A 609 -6.54 -26.00 30.56
C ILE A 609 -6.39 -25.83 32.06
N ARG A 610 -5.62 -24.82 32.46
CA ARG A 610 -5.49 -24.36 33.84
C ARG A 610 -6.20 -23.01 33.99
N LEU A 611 -7.32 -23.01 34.71
CA LEU A 611 -8.08 -21.79 35.02
C LEU A 611 -7.38 -21.00 36.13
N ALA A 612 -6.99 -19.75 35.86
CA ALA A 612 -6.18 -18.92 36.77
C ALA A 612 -6.63 -17.46 36.88
N GLY A 613 -7.88 -17.16 36.53
CA GLY A 613 -8.49 -15.84 36.66
C GLY A 613 -8.70 -15.45 38.13
N ALA A 614 -8.45 -14.19 38.45
CA ALA A 614 -8.61 -13.69 39.83
C ALA A 614 -10.08 -13.54 40.26
N ALA A 615 -10.96 -13.27 39.29
CA ALA A 615 -12.41 -13.18 39.47
C ALA A 615 -13.10 -14.54 39.24
N ASP A 616 -14.42 -14.57 39.35
CA ASP A 616 -15.21 -15.75 39.02
C ASP A 616 -14.96 -16.17 37.55
N GLN A 617 -14.81 -17.47 37.34
CA GLN A 617 -14.63 -18.06 36.00
C GLN A 617 -15.68 -19.12 35.72
N ARG A 618 -16.10 -19.22 34.47
CA ARG A 618 -16.94 -20.30 33.96
C ARG A 618 -16.21 -21.05 32.85
N LEU A 619 -16.09 -22.36 32.98
CA LEU A 619 -15.64 -23.25 31.92
C LEU A 619 -16.79 -24.15 31.48
N THR A 620 -17.12 -24.09 30.19
CA THR A 620 -18.06 -25.00 29.54
C THR A 620 -17.31 -25.89 28.56
N VAL A 621 -17.46 -27.21 28.65
CA VAL A 621 -16.89 -28.18 27.69
C VAL A 621 -17.98 -29.12 27.22
N GLY A 622 -18.16 -29.21 25.90
CA GLY A 622 -19.15 -30.12 25.31
C GLY A 622 -19.11 -30.14 23.79
N GLY A 623 -20.26 -30.48 23.19
CA GLY A 623 -20.42 -30.50 21.73
C GLY A 623 -19.55 -31.56 21.03
N GLY A 624 -19.22 -32.65 21.72
CA GLY A 624 -18.37 -33.71 21.19
C GLY A 624 -16.86 -33.41 21.25
N ALA A 625 -16.43 -32.45 22.06
CA ALA A 625 -15.00 -32.17 22.25
C ALA A 625 -14.22 -33.43 22.71
N VAL A 626 -12.96 -33.56 22.30
CA VAL A 626 -12.07 -34.65 22.72
C VAL A 626 -10.84 -34.08 23.41
N LEU A 627 -10.68 -34.36 24.70
CA LEU A 627 -9.47 -34.03 25.45
C LEU A 627 -8.66 -35.31 25.62
N ARG A 628 -7.40 -35.33 25.22
CA ARG A 628 -6.57 -36.54 25.31
C ARG A 628 -5.10 -36.29 25.57
N GLY A 629 -4.42 -37.33 26.02
CA GLY A 629 -2.97 -37.32 26.19
C GLY A 629 -2.56 -37.00 27.62
N THR A 630 -1.42 -36.34 27.80
CA THR A 630 -0.90 -35.88 29.09
C THR A 630 -0.20 -34.53 28.98
N ASN A 631 0.25 -33.97 30.08
CA ASN A 631 1.07 -32.75 30.09
C ASN A 631 1.95 -32.71 31.35
N ALA A 632 2.85 -31.73 31.47
CA ALA A 632 3.75 -31.61 32.62
C ALA A 632 3.03 -31.49 33.97
N ALA A 633 1.78 -31.00 33.98
CA ALA A 633 0.96 -30.90 35.19
C ALA A 633 0.13 -32.16 35.47
N LYS A 634 0.19 -33.17 34.58
CA LYS A 634 -0.62 -34.40 34.64
C LYS A 634 -2.12 -34.11 34.84
N ALA A 635 -2.64 -33.06 34.19
CA ALA A 635 -4.05 -32.67 34.32
C ALA A 635 -4.60 -32.05 33.03
N LEU A 636 -5.65 -32.65 32.44
CA LEU A 636 -6.30 -32.12 31.23
C LEU A 636 -7.12 -30.86 31.54
N LEU A 637 -7.85 -30.86 32.65
CA LEU A 637 -8.55 -29.68 33.19
C LEU A 637 -8.09 -29.47 34.64
N SER A 638 -7.73 -28.25 34.99
CA SER A 638 -7.29 -27.95 36.37
C SER A 638 -7.60 -26.52 36.79
N ARG A 639 -7.62 -26.34 38.11
CA ARG A 639 -7.71 -25.05 38.76
C ARG A 639 -6.35 -24.53 39.23
N GLY A 640 -6.11 -23.25 39.04
CA GLY A 640 -5.05 -22.48 39.69
C GLY A 640 -5.47 -21.88 41.04
N ALA A 641 -4.51 -21.41 41.83
CA ALA A 641 -4.71 -20.97 43.22
C ALA A 641 -5.43 -19.61 43.39
N ALA A 642 -6.35 -19.24 42.49
CA ALA A 642 -7.06 -17.97 42.53
C ALA A 642 -8.34 -18.02 43.39
N GLY A 643 -8.72 -16.89 43.99
CA GLY A 643 -9.80 -16.80 44.98
C GLY A 643 -11.23 -16.84 44.42
N GLY A 644 -11.44 -16.51 43.15
CA GLY A 644 -12.77 -16.47 42.51
C GLY A 644 -13.51 -17.83 42.51
N THR A 645 -14.83 -17.81 42.38
CA THR A 645 -15.62 -19.03 42.22
C THR A 645 -15.43 -19.57 40.81
N VAL A 646 -15.14 -20.87 40.68
CA VAL A 646 -15.06 -21.52 39.36
C VAL A 646 -16.29 -22.37 39.13
N ARG A 647 -17.03 -22.09 38.05
CA ARG A 647 -18.17 -22.89 37.59
C ARG A 647 -17.72 -23.80 36.44
N TRP A 648 -17.86 -25.10 36.65
CA TRP A 648 -17.52 -26.14 35.67
C TRP A 648 -18.82 -26.71 35.11
N GLU A 649 -18.98 -26.64 33.80
CA GLU A 649 -20.13 -27.18 33.07
C GLU A 649 -19.62 -28.11 31.98
N LEU A 650 -19.49 -29.37 32.34
CA LEU A 650 -18.87 -30.40 31.54
C LEU A 650 -19.94 -31.37 31.08
N GLY A 651 -20.09 -31.59 29.78
CA GLY A 651 -21.05 -32.60 29.31
C GLY A 651 -21.02 -32.86 27.82
N GLY A 652 -21.23 -34.12 27.44
CA GLY A 652 -21.20 -34.54 26.04
C GLY A 652 -19.84 -34.34 25.39
N TYR A 653 -18.75 -34.70 26.09
CA TYR A 653 -17.38 -34.71 25.58
C TYR A 653 -16.65 -35.99 26.02
N LEU A 654 -15.54 -36.31 25.35
CA LEU A 654 -14.69 -37.46 25.62
C LEU A 654 -13.35 -37.00 26.22
N SER A 655 -12.91 -37.66 27.28
CA SER A 655 -11.63 -37.40 27.94
C SER A 655 -10.83 -38.71 28.04
N VAL A 656 -9.61 -38.75 27.48
CA VAL A 656 -8.76 -39.96 27.43
C VAL A 656 -7.37 -39.65 27.98
N ALA A 657 -7.05 -40.20 29.15
CA ALA A 657 -5.74 -40.00 29.77
C ALA A 657 -4.68 -40.90 29.10
N ALA A 658 -3.45 -40.39 28.90
CA ALA A 658 -2.36 -41.21 28.35
C ALA A 658 -1.79 -42.23 29.35
N ASP A 659 -1.94 -41.97 30.65
CA ASP A 659 -1.42 -42.79 31.73
C ASP A 659 -2.29 -42.66 32.99
N ALA A 660 -2.11 -43.58 33.95
CA ALA A 660 -2.88 -43.63 35.19
C ALA A 660 -2.70 -42.37 36.08
N ASP A 661 -1.58 -41.68 35.95
CA ASP A 661 -1.28 -40.47 36.74
C ASP A 661 -1.94 -39.21 36.19
N THR A 662 -2.37 -39.24 34.93
CA THR A 662 -3.00 -38.11 34.27
C THR A 662 -4.44 -37.97 34.71
N ALA A 663 -4.74 -36.84 35.34
CA ALA A 663 -6.08 -36.50 35.77
C ALA A 663 -6.90 -35.87 34.63
N HIS A 664 -8.15 -36.30 34.47
CA HIS A 664 -9.10 -35.63 33.59
C HIS A 664 -9.48 -34.25 34.14
N VAL A 665 -9.71 -34.17 35.45
CA VAL A 665 -10.04 -32.95 36.17
C VAL A 665 -9.33 -32.93 37.53
N VAL A 666 -8.69 -31.81 37.86
CA VAL A 666 -8.08 -31.54 39.17
C VAL A 666 -8.72 -30.32 39.82
N VAL A 667 -9.44 -30.56 40.93
CA VAL A 667 -10.02 -29.54 41.80
C VAL A 667 -9.70 -29.88 43.25
N GLU A 668 -8.68 -29.20 43.79
CA GLU A 668 -8.16 -29.50 45.14
C GLU A 668 -8.25 -28.32 46.11
N SER A 669 -8.78 -27.19 45.65
CA SER A 669 -8.86 -25.97 46.45
C SER A 669 -9.90 -24.99 45.90
N GLY A 670 -10.24 -24.00 46.72
CA GLY A 670 -11.10 -22.87 46.36
C GLY A 670 -12.59 -23.22 46.30
N ARG A 671 -13.41 -22.25 45.87
CA ARG A 671 -14.87 -22.42 45.75
C ARG A 671 -15.26 -22.88 44.34
N ASN A 672 -15.93 -24.03 44.21
CA ASN A 672 -16.23 -24.65 42.93
C ASN A 672 -17.70 -25.05 42.78
N ARG A 673 -18.29 -24.73 41.63
CA ARG A 673 -19.64 -25.17 41.23
C ARG A 673 -19.49 -26.14 40.08
N TYR A 674 -19.30 -27.42 40.41
CA TYR A 674 -18.96 -28.45 39.45
C TYR A 674 -20.20 -29.21 38.99
N SER A 675 -20.41 -29.26 37.68
CA SER A 675 -21.41 -30.13 37.05
C SER A 675 -20.79 -30.88 35.87
N ALA A 676 -20.69 -32.20 35.97
CA ALA A 676 -20.38 -33.10 34.88
C ALA A 676 -21.59 -34.01 34.60
N VAL A 677 -22.10 -33.97 33.37
CA VAL A 677 -23.29 -34.74 32.97
C VAL A 677 -23.05 -35.40 31.60
N GLY A 678 -23.15 -36.73 31.55
CA GLY A 678 -23.04 -37.44 30.27
C GLY A 678 -21.65 -37.40 29.63
N THR A 679 -20.59 -37.31 30.45
CA THR A 679 -19.20 -37.29 29.99
C THR A 679 -18.62 -38.70 29.94
N GLN A 680 -17.73 -38.96 28.99
CA GLN A 680 -16.96 -40.21 28.91
C GLN A 680 -15.51 -39.98 29.32
N PHE A 681 -15.03 -40.77 30.28
CA PHE A 681 -13.67 -40.74 30.80
C PHE A 681 -13.04 -42.13 30.61
N SER A 682 -11.80 -42.18 30.12
CA SER A 682 -11.08 -43.44 29.88
C SER A 682 -9.63 -43.35 30.35
N GLY A 683 -9.22 -44.31 31.18
CA GLY A 683 -7.94 -44.37 31.87
C GLY A 683 -7.76 -43.25 32.91
N GLY A 684 -6.56 -43.13 33.47
CA GLY A 684 -6.21 -41.97 34.31
C GLY A 684 -7.03 -41.86 35.60
N ARG A 685 -7.28 -40.61 36.02
CA ARG A 685 -7.98 -40.33 37.28
C ARG A 685 -8.86 -39.09 37.30
N LEU A 686 -9.80 -39.04 38.22
CA LEU A 686 -10.56 -37.85 38.63
C LEU A 686 -10.13 -37.44 40.04
N ARG A 687 -9.67 -36.20 40.21
CA ARG A 687 -9.14 -35.70 41.49
C ARG A 687 -9.92 -34.48 41.95
N LEU A 688 -11.01 -34.73 42.66
CA LEU A 688 -11.93 -33.74 43.24
C LEU A 688 -11.90 -33.91 44.77
N THR A 689 -11.13 -33.11 45.49
CA THR A 689 -10.92 -33.33 46.94
C THR A 689 -11.82 -32.45 47.80
N ASP A 690 -12.03 -32.82 49.07
CA ASP A 690 -12.84 -32.05 50.04
C ASP A 690 -12.43 -30.56 50.11
N ALA A 691 -11.13 -30.28 50.03
CA ALA A 691 -10.59 -28.91 50.06
C ALA A 691 -11.05 -28.03 48.87
N GLY A 692 -11.50 -28.64 47.77
CA GLY A 692 -12.10 -27.97 46.62
C GLY A 692 -13.61 -27.73 46.71
N PHE A 693 -14.28 -28.28 47.73
CA PHE A 693 -15.75 -28.27 47.85
C PHE A 693 -16.24 -27.83 49.23
N GLY A 694 -15.62 -26.80 49.78
CA GLY A 694 -16.08 -26.12 51.01
C GLY A 694 -17.30 -25.21 50.79
N GLU A 695 -17.55 -24.28 51.73
CA GLU A 695 -18.73 -23.42 51.73
C GLU A 695 -18.97 -22.67 50.40
N GLY A 696 -20.21 -22.77 49.90
CA GLY A 696 -20.65 -22.16 48.63
C GLY A 696 -20.30 -22.96 47.37
N SER A 697 -19.77 -24.18 47.53
CA SER A 697 -19.45 -25.12 46.45
C SER A 697 -20.52 -26.21 46.31
N TYR A 698 -20.55 -26.86 45.15
CA TYR A 698 -21.28 -28.12 44.95
C TYR A 698 -20.59 -28.98 43.90
N LEU A 699 -20.82 -30.29 43.99
CA LEU A 699 -20.40 -31.28 43.01
C LEU A 699 -21.62 -32.05 42.53
N HIS A 700 -21.84 -32.03 41.22
CA HIS A 700 -22.84 -32.84 40.53
C HIS A 700 -22.15 -33.62 39.42
N HIS A 701 -22.02 -34.93 39.55
CA HIS A 701 -21.32 -35.82 38.63
C HIS A 701 -22.21 -37.02 38.33
N THR A 702 -22.93 -37.01 37.21
CA THR A 702 -23.99 -38.00 36.95
C THR A 702 -24.10 -38.37 35.48
N GLY A 703 -24.54 -39.60 35.20
CA GLY A 703 -24.69 -40.10 33.83
C GLY A 703 -23.37 -40.21 33.07
N CYS A 704 -22.23 -40.19 33.75
CA CYS A 704 -20.91 -40.35 33.14
C CYS A 704 -20.59 -41.83 32.91
N VAL A 705 -19.76 -42.12 31.92
CA VAL A 705 -19.13 -43.42 31.69
C VAL A 705 -17.65 -43.30 32.00
N GLU A 706 -17.13 -44.21 32.82
CA GLU A 706 -15.78 -44.18 33.33
C GLU A 706 -15.15 -45.56 33.20
N GLU A 707 -14.23 -45.70 32.25
CA GLU A 707 -13.51 -46.94 31.95
C GLU A 707 -12.10 -46.85 32.52
N ASP A 708 -11.75 -47.72 33.48
CA ASP A 708 -10.42 -47.74 34.12
C ASP A 708 -9.99 -46.38 34.74
N VAL A 709 -10.94 -45.63 35.33
CA VAL A 709 -10.69 -44.32 35.96
C VAL A 709 -10.58 -44.44 37.48
N ASP A 710 -9.44 -44.01 38.06
CA ASP A 710 -9.29 -43.88 39.51
C ASP A 710 -9.97 -42.61 40.04
N ARG A 711 -10.69 -42.70 41.16
CA ARG A 711 -11.50 -41.58 41.69
C ARG A 711 -11.04 -41.16 43.08
N THR A 712 -10.81 -39.87 43.22
CA THR A 712 -10.82 -39.17 44.51
C THR A 712 -11.96 -38.16 44.49
N LEU A 713 -13.02 -38.41 45.26
CA LEU A 713 -14.21 -37.55 45.36
C LEU A 713 -14.47 -37.16 46.83
N PRO A 714 -15.14 -36.02 47.10
CA PRO A 714 -15.62 -35.67 48.43
C PRO A 714 -16.72 -36.64 48.88
N ALA A 715 -16.95 -36.75 50.19
CA ALA A 715 -18.04 -37.58 50.72
C ALA A 715 -19.41 -37.10 50.22
N ALA A 716 -20.27 -38.04 49.81
CA ALA A 716 -21.62 -37.74 49.33
C ALA A 716 -22.48 -37.02 50.38
N GLY A 717 -23.30 -36.08 49.95
CA GLY A 717 -24.14 -35.28 50.83
C GLY A 717 -25.09 -34.35 50.06
N PRO A 718 -25.80 -33.42 50.73
CA PRO A 718 -26.76 -32.53 50.06
C PRO A 718 -26.15 -31.68 48.92
N GLN A 719 -24.86 -31.39 49.00
CA GLN A 719 -24.10 -30.58 48.02
C GLN A 719 -23.17 -31.41 47.12
N ILE A 720 -23.02 -32.70 47.38
CA ILE A 720 -22.12 -33.62 46.65
C ILE A 720 -22.95 -34.81 46.16
N ARG A 721 -23.15 -34.90 44.84
CA ARG A 721 -23.89 -35.97 44.17
C ARG A 721 -23.05 -36.59 43.07
N ASP A 722 -22.77 -37.88 43.17
CA ASP A 722 -21.96 -38.68 42.25
C ASP A 722 -22.68 -39.98 41.81
N ALA A 723 -24.01 -39.99 41.80
CA ALA A 723 -24.83 -41.17 41.48
C ALA A 723 -25.17 -41.28 39.98
N GLY A 724 -25.46 -42.50 39.53
CA GLY A 724 -25.93 -42.77 38.16
C GLY A 724 -24.83 -42.81 37.10
N ASN A 725 -23.59 -43.09 37.50
CA ASN A 725 -22.44 -43.25 36.61
C ASN A 725 -22.18 -44.74 36.32
N LEU A 726 -21.74 -45.06 35.10
CA LEU A 726 -21.28 -46.40 34.73
C LEU A 726 -19.77 -46.46 34.91
N THR A 727 -19.30 -47.25 35.88
CA THR A 727 -17.88 -47.55 36.06
C THR A 727 -17.59 -48.93 35.48
N VAL A 728 -16.63 -49.02 34.56
CA VAL A 728 -16.23 -50.27 33.88
C VAL A 728 -14.78 -50.58 34.21
#